data_AF-A0A8T2NZK1-F1
#
_entry.id   AF-A0A8T2NZK1-F1
#
_cell.length_a   1.000
_cell.length_b   1.000
_cell.length_c   1.000
_cell.angle_alpha   90.00
_cell.angle_beta   90.00
_cell.angle_gamma   90.00
#
_symmetry.space_group_name_H-M   'P 1'
#
loop_
_entity.id
_entity.type
_entity.pdbx_description
1 polymer ?
#
loop_
_entity_poly.entity_id
_entity_poly.type
_entity_poly.pdbx_seq_one_letter_code
_entity_poly.pdbx_strand_id
1 'polypeptide(L)'
;MVTTWLLLTLMLVISQGVTADVEEMNGDPESKAFEGHRAEDDEVPVDERSAAEQETLPTDDIPQNDRQGDGRSTAESEDEVGGAKEEEDLPTQPAPKQEKPKEVPVAIGGTAAGEPCLFPFLFLGKEYTDCTTEGRGDGRLWCATTFDYDRDKKWGFCETEEQAEQRHRAEKAEELYQKALKIIGNTSKKSQKKEGYELLLKVADMGHTKAMEKVAYAMLFGDYMTQNIPQAKELFEKLALEGSPKAQTALGFLYAAGLGVNSSQAKALVYYTFGALGGNLVAHMILGYRYWGGVGVPQSCESALTHYRLVANHVASDVSLMGGSAVQRIRLLDEVENPGSGGGMLEEDLIQYYQFLAEKGDVQAQLGLGQLHLHGGRGVEQNHERAYDYFNQAANAGNTHAMAFLGKMYSEGSEAVPQNNETALQYFKKSADLGNPVGQSGLGMAYLYGRGVAVNYELALKYFQKAAEQGWVDGQLQLGTMYYNGIGVKRDYKQALKYFNLASQAGHILAFYNLAQMHATGTGVMRSCHTAVELFKNVCERGRWSERLMTAYASFKEGDSNSAVIQYLLLAEQGYEVAQSNVAFILDQTEEANIFSENETYPRALLHWTRAAAQGYTVARIKLGDYHFYGYGTDVDYETAVIHYRLASEQQHGAQALFNLGYMHEKGLGIKQDIHLAKRFYDMAAEASPDAQVPVFLALCKLGLMYSVQYLHDLNVSDLLTQVDLDQLLGPEWDLYLMTVIALLLGTVIAYRQRQHQAVFRPAPAPEPAPAPAPAPAPQRPPAEQAAPEPEAEAQ
;
A
#
# COMPACT_ATOMS: atom_id res chain seq x y z
N MET A 1 36.16 42.93 36.09
CA MET A 1 35.13 41.95 36.54
C MET A 1 34.45 41.25 35.37
N VAL A 2 33.47 41.83 34.66
CA VAL A 2 32.78 41.11 33.55
C VAL A 2 33.74 40.70 32.43
N THR A 3 34.61 41.61 31.98
CA THR A 3 35.61 41.35 30.93
C THR A 3 36.68 40.31 31.32
N THR A 4 37.06 40.25 32.59
CA THR A 4 38.06 39.29 33.09
C THR A 4 37.49 37.87 33.19
N TRP A 5 36.20 37.72 33.50
CA TRP A 5 35.52 36.41 33.49
C TRP A 5 35.36 35.83 32.06
N LEU A 6 35.07 36.69 31.07
CA LEU A 6 34.99 36.30 29.66
C LEU A 6 36.33 35.84 29.08
N LEU A 7 37.46 36.38 29.54
CA LEU A 7 38.79 35.96 29.09
C LEU A 7 39.24 34.63 29.72
N LEU A 8 38.94 34.41 31.01
CA LEU A 8 39.34 33.16 31.69
C LEU A 8 38.59 31.93 31.13
N THR A 9 37.30 32.10 30.85
CA THR A 9 36.47 31.04 30.25
C THR A 9 36.88 30.71 28.81
N LEU A 10 37.24 31.71 28.00
CA LEU A 10 37.73 31.50 26.64
C LEU A 10 39.07 30.73 26.60
N MET A 11 39.99 31.01 27.54
CA MET A 11 41.27 30.30 27.65
C MET A 11 41.09 28.82 28.02
N LEU A 12 40.15 28.51 28.91
CA LEU A 12 39.86 27.12 29.32
C LEU A 12 39.31 26.28 28.16
N VAL A 13 38.43 26.84 27.33
CA VAL A 13 37.87 26.15 26.15
C VAL A 13 38.95 25.83 25.12
N ILE A 14 39.87 26.77 24.86
CA ILE A 14 40.96 26.57 23.89
C ILE A 14 41.94 25.48 24.37
N SER A 15 42.18 25.37 25.69
CA SER A 15 43.12 24.40 26.26
C SER A 15 42.69 22.93 26.16
N GLN A 16 41.43 22.65 25.86
CA GLN A 16 40.91 21.27 25.70
C GLN A 16 40.75 20.84 24.22
N GLY A 17 40.95 21.75 23.25
CA GLY A 17 40.70 21.48 21.84
C GLY A 17 41.84 20.83 21.04
N VAL A 18 42.89 20.31 21.69
CA VAL A 18 44.12 19.83 21.02
C VAL A 18 44.57 18.47 21.58
N THR A 19 43.79 17.42 21.31
CA THR A 19 44.19 15.99 21.42
C THR A 19 43.17 15.11 20.68
N ALA A 20 43.23 15.11 19.34
CA ALA A 20 42.36 14.30 18.49
C ALA A 20 42.98 14.03 17.11
N ASP A 21 44.25 13.59 17.07
CA ASP A 21 44.82 13.02 15.85
C ASP A 21 44.22 11.63 15.62
N VAL A 22 43.72 11.37 14.41
CA VAL A 22 43.18 10.07 14.00
C VAL A 22 44.18 9.40 13.07
N GLU A 23 44.78 8.28 13.49
CA GLU A 23 45.59 7.45 12.62
C GLU A 23 44.70 6.57 11.72
N GLU A 24 44.86 6.67 10.40
CA GLU A 24 44.28 5.71 9.47
C GLU A 24 45.04 4.38 9.53
N MET A 25 44.38 3.29 9.91
CA MET A 25 44.89 1.93 9.71
C MET A 25 44.05 1.16 8.68
N ASN A 26 44.66 0.88 7.52
CA ASN A 26 44.13 -0.07 6.54
C ASN A 26 44.30 -1.52 7.04
N GLY A 27 43.31 -2.37 6.79
CA GLY A 27 43.40 -3.81 7.10
C GLY A 27 42.27 -4.62 6.46
N ASP A 28 42.60 -5.40 5.42
CA ASP A 28 41.66 -6.30 4.74
C ASP A 28 41.27 -7.52 5.60
N PRO A 29 40.00 -7.96 5.59
CA PRO A 29 39.58 -9.19 6.25
C PRO A 29 39.67 -10.42 5.32
N GLU A 30 40.63 -11.31 5.58
CA GLU A 30 40.66 -12.64 4.92
C GLU A 30 39.52 -13.54 5.42
N SER A 31 38.93 -14.32 4.52
CA SER A 31 37.92 -15.34 4.84
C SER A 31 38.52 -16.62 5.44
N LYS A 32 37.79 -17.28 6.36
CA LYS A 32 37.72 -18.75 6.41
C LYS A 32 36.38 -19.23 6.98
N ALA A 33 35.78 -20.19 6.28
CA ALA A 33 34.65 -20.97 6.77
C ALA A 33 35.14 -22.17 7.61
N PHE A 34 34.23 -22.81 8.35
CA PHE A 34 34.43 -24.14 8.90
C PHE A 34 33.13 -24.96 8.79
N GLU A 35 33.21 -26.11 8.14
CA GLU A 35 32.07 -27.03 7.95
C GLU A 35 32.08 -28.18 8.96
N GLY A 36 30.87 -28.68 9.24
CA GLY A 36 30.60 -30.11 9.32
C GLY A 36 30.84 -30.82 10.66
N HIS A 37 29.85 -31.62 11.05
CA HIS A 37 29.97 -33.08 10.95
C HIS A 37 28.58 -33.74 10.88
N ARG A 38 28.50 -34.96 10.35
CA ARG A 38 27.28 -35.76 10.17
C ARG A 38 27.62 -37.26 10.34
N ALA A 39 26.67 -38.02 10.88
CA ALA A 39 26.62 -39.49 10.96
C ALA A 39 25.12 -39.86 10.75
N GLU A 40 24.73 -40.75 9.83
CA GLU A 40 24.89 -42.22 9.77
C GLU A 40 23.90 -42.99 10.72
N ASP A 41 22.86 -43.70 10.23
CA ASP A 41 22.10 -43.46 8.96
C ASP A 41 20.54 -43.62 8.92
N ASP A 42 19.81 -44.75 8.75
CA ASP A 42 19.99 -46.21 8.96
C ASP A 42 18.93 -47.06 8.13
N GLU A 43 18.88 -48.41 8.23
CA GLU A 43 18.01 -49.39 7.49
C GLU A 43 16.46 -49.30 7.76
N VAL A 44 15.45 -49.56 6.89
CA VAL A 44 15.12 -50.57 5.82
C VAL A 44 14.47 -51.89 6.36
N PRO A 45 13.43 -52.53 5.76
CA PRO A 45 12.32 -52.12 4.85
C PRO A 45 10.89 -52.70 5.20
N VAL A 46 9.94 -52.68 4.24
CA VAL A 46 8.67 -53.48 4.09
C VAL A 46 7.58 -53.38 5.20
N ASP A 47 6.28 -53.64 5.00
CA ASP A 47 5.43 -53.99 3.84
C ASP A 47 3.98 -53.44 4.11
N GLU A 48 2.87 -53.65 3.39
CA GLU A 48 2.52 -54.58 2.29
C GLU A 48 1.53 -53.94 1.27
N ARG A 49 0.35 -54.55 1.01
CA ARG A 49 -0.57 -54.27 -0.11
C ARG A 49 -2.04 -54.00 0.30
N SER A 50 -2.83 -53.64 -0.73
CA SER A 50 -4.25 -54.04 -0.95
C SER A 50 -5.36 -53.23 -0.22
N ALA A 51 -6.55 -52.97 -0.79
CA ALA A 51 -7.06 -53.23 -2.15
C ALA A 51 -8.17 -52.23 -2.57
N ALA A 52 -8.76 -52.48 -3.75
CA ALA A 52 -9.94 -51.88 -4.39
C ALA A 52 -11.25 -51.97 -3.53
N GLU A 53 -12.44 -51.48 -3.88
CA GLU A 53 -13.12 -51.15 -5.17
C GLU A 53 -13.88 -49.80 -5.04
N GLN A 54 -14.25 -49.00 -6.06
CA GLN A 54 -14.55 -49.15 -7.50
C GLN A 54 -16.03 -49.39 -7.86
N GLU A 55 -16.80 -48.31 -8.00
CA GLU A 55 -18.02 -48.15 -8.82
C GLU A 55 -17.99 -46.69 -9.36
N THR A 56 -18.20 -46.24 -10.61
CA THR A 56 -18.55 -46.69 -11.98
C THR A 56 -19.69 -45.81 -12.53
N LEU A 57 -19.45 -45.21 -13.71
CA LEU A 57 -20.36 -44.34 -14.50
C LEU A 57 -21.51 -45.15 -15.16
N PRO A 58 -22.56 -44.50 -15.72
CA PRO A 58 -22.54 -43.95 -17.11
C PRO A 58 -22.74 -42.40 -17.12
N THR A 59 -22.40 -41.57 -18.14
CA THR A 59 -22.49 -41.57 -19.63
C THR A 59 -23.93 -41.51 -20.20
N ASP A 60 -24.24 -40.91 -21.36
CA ASP A 60 -23.48 -40.17 -22.40
C ASP A 60 -24.02 -38.71 -22.51
N ASP A 61 -24.14 -37.89 -23.58
CA ASP A 61 -23.89 -37.92 -25.05
C ASP A 61 -23.80 -36.45 -25.60
N ILE A 62 -23.67 -36.22 -26.92
CA ILE A 62 -23.63 -34.89 -27.61
C ILE A 62 -24.64 -34.85 -28.80
N PRO A 63 -24.98 -33.70 -29.45
CA PRO A 63 -24.23 -33.30 -30.67
C PRO A 63 -24.14 -31.78 -30.96
N GLN A 64 -23.34 -31.43 -31.99
CA GLN A 64 -23.11 -30.06 -32.53
C GLN A 64 -24.01 -29.73 -33.74
N ASN A 65 -24.00 -28.47 -34.23
CA ASN A 65 -24.05 -28.18 -35.68
C ASN A 65 -23.52 -26.77 -36.05
N ASP A 66 -23.08 -26.60 -37.31
CA ASP A 66 -22.39 -25.42 -37.86
C ASP A 66 -23.19 -24.65 -38.95
N ARG A 67 -22.80 -23.39 -39.24
CA ARG A 67 -22.68 -22.67 -40.56
C ARG A 67 -22.71 -21.13 -40.35
N GLN A 68 -21.83 -20.29 -40.95
CA GLN A 68 -21.69 -19.88 -42.38
C GLN A 68 -22.97 -19.26 -42.97
N GLY A 69 -23.00 -18.13 -43.71
CA GLY A 69 -22.01 -17.16 -44.22
C GLY A 69 -22.62 -16.37 -45.42
N ASP A 70 -22.10 -15.27 -45.99
CA ASP A 70 -20.97 -14.36 -45.68
C ASP A 70 -21.10 -13.03 -46.51
N GLY A 71 -20.36 -11.97 -46.13
CA GLY A 71 -20.09 -10.74 -46.93
C GLY A 71 -21.05 -9.53 -46.77
N ARG A 72 -20.79 -8.29 -47.26
CA ARG A 72 -19.58 -7.41 -47.40
C ARG A 72 -19.79 -6.35 -48.51
N SER A 73 -19.99 -5.08 -48.16
CA SER A 73 -19.71 -3.85 -48.97
C SER A 73 -20.03 -2.59 -48.14
N THR A 74 -19.19 -1.55 -47.91
CA THR A 74 -18.45 -0.62 -48.80
C THR A 74 -19.34 0.27 -49.69
N ALA A 75 -19.14 1.59 -49.84
CA ALA A 75 -18.30 2.59 -49.13
C ALA A 75 -18.67 4.04 -49.61
N GLU A 76 -17.88 5.04 -49.21
CA GLU A 76 -17.68 6.35 -49.88
C GLU A 76 -18.77 7.45 -49.73
N SER A 77 -18.48 8.64 -50.28
CA SER A 77 -18.59 9.94 -49.59
C SER A 77 -18.70 11.16 -50.55
N GLU A 78 -18.41 12.38 -50.04
CA GLU A 78 -18.30 13.69 -50.74
C GLU A 78 -19.62 14.39 -51.15
N ASP A 79 -19.73 15.73 -51.26
CA ASP A 79 -19.21 16.85 -50.42
C ASP A 79 -19.98 18.17 -50.76
N GLU A 80 -19.53 19.31 -50.21
CA GLU A 80 -19.72 20.72 -50.63
C GLU A 80 -20.97 21.56 -50.22
N VAL A 81 -20.66 22.61 -49.44
CA VAL A 81 -20.97 24.06 -49.63
C VAL A 81 -22.44 24.54 -49.79
N GLY A 82 -22.96 25.08 -48.68
CA GLY A 82 -23.08 26.54 -48.48
C GLY A 82 -24.21 27.34 -49.17
N GLY A 83 -25.06 27.99 -48.36
CA GLY A 83 -25.96 29.07 -48.82
C GLY A 83 -26.83 29.64 -47.71
N ALA A 84 -26.64 30.91 -47.34
CA ALA A 84 -27.50 31.60 -46.37
C ALA A 84 -28.59 32.42 -47.09
N LYS A 85 -29.83 32.31 -46.60
CA LYS A 85 -30.94 33.21 -46.90
C LYS A 85 -31.82 33.38 -45.68
N GLU A 86 -32.28 34.61 -45.47
CA GLU A 86 -33.40 34.93 -44.57
C GLU A 86 -34.71 34.69 -45.35
N GLU A 87 -35.72 34.11 -44.70
CA GLU A 87 -37.09 34.03 -45.22
C GLU A 87 -38.07 34.04 -44.02
N GLU A 88 -39.29 34.50 -44.23
CA GLU A 88 -40.09 35.17 -43.18
C GLU A 88 -40.91 34.24 -42.25
N ASP A 89 -41.15 34.70 -41.01
CA ASP A 89 -42.02 34.03 -40.04
C ASP A 89 -43.48 33.91 -40.54
N LEU A 90 -43.88 32.70 -40.96
CA LEU A 90 -45.29 32.31 -41.03
C LEU A 90 -45.65 31.45 -39.80
N PRO A 91 -46.80 31.70 -39.13
CA PRO A 91 -47.20 30.95 -37.95
C PRO A 91 -47.58 29.51 -38.31
N THR A 92 -46.64 28.58 -38.08
CA THR A 92 -46.91 27.15 -38.19
C THR A 92 -48.00 26.74 -37.18
N GLN A 93 -49.04 26.09 -37.69
CA GLN A 93 -50.02 25.41 -36.82
C GLN A 93 -49.28 24.34 -36.01
N PRO A 94 -49.63 24.11 -34.73
CA PRO A 94 -49.02 23.05 -33.94
C PRO A 94 -49.23 21.72 -34.67
N ALA A 95 -48.13 21.02 -34.97
CA ALA A 95 -48.18 19.72 -35.62
C ALA A 95 -49.11 18.77 -34.83
N PRO A 96 -49.90 17.91 -35.51
CA PRO A 96 -50.65 16.89 -34.81
C PRO A 96 -49.68 16.07 -33.98
N LYS A 97 -49.99 15.87 -32.69
CA LYS A 97 -49.20 14.98 -31.84
C LYS A 97 -49.16 13.62 -32.53
N GLN A 98 -48.00 13.21 -33.00
CA GLN A 98 -47.75 11.81 -33.33
C GLN A 98 -47.81 11.07 -32.00
N GLU A 99 -48.95 10.46 -31.71
CA GLU A 99 -49.04 9.45 -30.67
C GLU A 99 -47.99 8.39 -31.03
N LYS A 100 -47.07 8.12 -30.09
CA LYS A 100 -46.17 6.98 -30.25
C LYS A 100 -47.03 5.74 -30.49
N PRO A 101 -46.67 4.84 -31.41
CA PRO A 101 -47.38 3.57 -31.54
C PRO A 101 -47.36 2.90 -30.16
N LYS A 102 -48.54 2.54 -29.64
CA LYS A 102 -48.63 1.86 -28.34
C LYS A 102 -47.78 0.60 -28.38
N GLU A 103 -46.70 0.59 -27.61
CA GLU A 103 -45.83 -0.57 -27.49
C GLU A 103 -46.63 -1.69 -26.83
N VAL A 104 -46.61 -2.88 -27.46
CA VAL A 104 -47.42 -4.01 -26.99
C VAL A 104 -46.80 -4.52 -25.68
N PRO A 105 -47.54 -4.51 -24.55
CA PRO A 105 -47.00 -4.94 -23.27
C PRO A 105 -46.47 -6.38 -23.34
N VAL A 106 -45.32 -6.61 -22.73
CA VAL A 106 -44.72 -7.95 -22.58
C VAL A 106 -45.29 -8.60 -21.32
N ALA A 107 -45.74 -9.84 -21.44
CA ALA A 107 -46.41 -10.56 -20.36
C ALA A 107 -45.39 -11.04 -19.32
N ILE A 108 -45.51 -10.54 -18.08
CA ILE A 108 -44.53 -10.81 -17.01
C ILE A 108 -45.03 -11.94 -16.12
N GLY A 109 -44.19 -12.95 -15.92
CA GLY A 109 -44.54 -14.13 -15.12
C GLY A 109 -45.72 -14.90 -15.70
N GLY A 110 -46.47 -15.59 -14.83
CA GLY A 110 -47.58 -16.44 -15.25
C GLY A 110 -47.13 -17.71 -15.97
N THR A 111 -47.87 -18.13 -16.99
CA THR A 111 -47.58 -19.30 -17.82
C THR A 111 -46.82 -18.96 -19.10
N ALA A 112 -46.71 -17.68 -19.45
CA ALA A 112 -46.07 -17.18 -20.67
C ALA A 112 -45.10 -16.02 -20.37
N ALA A 113 -44.12 -16.27 -19.50
CA ALA A 113 -43.16 -15.26 -19.06
C ALA A 113 -42.26 -14.78 -20.20
N GLY A 114 -42.35 -13.49 -20.55
CA GLY A 114 -41.53 -12.84 -21.58
C GLY A 114 -42.12 -12.90 -23.00
N GLU A 115 -43.27 -13.54 -23.20
CA GLU A 115 -44.00 -13.48 -24.48
C GLU A 115 -44.81 -12.16 -24.56
N PRO A 116 -44.96 -11.54 -25.73
CA PRO A 116 -45.80 -10.35 -25.89
C PRO A 116 -47.29 -10.68 -25.69
N CYS A 117 -48.04 -9.76 -25.07
CA CYS A 117 -49.50 -9.83 -25.04
C CYS A 117 -50.06 -9.83 -26.48
N LEU A 118 -51.09 -10.63 -26.75
CA LEU A 118 -51.77 -10.65 -28.04
C LEU A 118 -53.14 -9.97 -27.93
N PHE A 119 -53.40 -8.97 -28.76
CA PHE A 119 -54.67 -8.24 -28.78
C PHE A 119 -55.33 -8.26 -30.17
N PRO A 120 -56.65 -8.50 -30.26
CA PRO A 120 -57.54 -8.92 -29.18
C PRO A 120 -57.29 -10.38 -28.75
N PHE A 121 -57.59 -10.72 -27.50
CA PHE A 121 -57.64 -12.11 -27.03
C PHE A 121 -59.02 -12.47 -26.46
N LEU A 122 -59.39 -13.75 -26.59
CA LEU A 122 -60.64 -14.33 -26.12
C LEU A 122 -60.48 -14.94 -24.72
N PHE A 123 -61.35 -14.55 -23.79
CA PHE A 123 -61.45 -15.13 -22.44
C PHE A 123 -62.91 -15.16 -21.98
N LEU A 124 -63.39 -16.31 -21.49
CA LEU A 124 -64.79 -16.53 -21.09
C LEU A 124 -65.82 -16.13 -22.17
N GLY A 125 -65.45 -16.23 -23.45
CA GLY A 125 -66.29 -15.84 -24.58
C GLY A 125 -66.41 -14.34 -24.84
N LYS A 126 -65.61 -13.48 -24.18
CA LYS A 126 -65.43 -12.06 -24.53
C LYS A 126 -64.07 -11.83 -25.19
N GLU A 127 -64.00 -10.90 -26.13
CA GLU A 127 -62.74 -10.40 -26.69
C GLU A 127 -62.26 -9.16 -25.91
N TYR A 128 -60.96 -9.11 -25.59
CA TYR A 128 -60.30 -8.02 -24.87
C TYR A 128 -59.21 -7.39 -25.75
N THR A 129 -59.32 -6.08 -26.00
CA THR A 129 -58.38 -5.30 -26.82
C THR A 129 -57.27 -4.62 -26.01
N ASP A 130 -57.31 -4.73 -24.69
CA ASP A 130 -56.37 -4.14 -23.73
C ASP A 130 -56.31 -5.06 -22.49
N CYS A 131 -55.37 -4.84 -21.58
CA CYS A 131 -55.19 -5.67 -20.39
C CYS A 131 -56.40 -5.63 -19.45
N THR A 132 -56.77 -6.78 -18.88
CA THR A 132 -57.99 -6.92 -18.06
C THR A 132 -57.69 -7.32 -16.62
N THR A 133 -58.61 -7.05 -15.70
CA THR A 133 -58.61 -7.58 -14.33
C THR A 133 -59.68 -8.66 -14.12
N GLU A 134 -60.58 -8.88 -15.10
CA GLU A 134 -61.61 -9.91 -14.99
C GLU A 134 -60.98 -11.32 -14.84
N GLY A 135 -61.65 -12.19 -14.08
CA GLY A 135 -61.20 -13.56 -13.82
C GLY A 135 -60.22 -13.75 -12.66
N ARG A 136 -59.76 -12.69 -11.98
CA ARG A 136 -58.80 -12.78 -10.86
C ARG A 136 -59.30 -12.10 -9.59
N GLY A 137 -59.01 -12.70 -8.43
CA GLY A 137 -59.23 -12.07 -7.13
C GLY A 137 -58.18 -11.01 -6.76
N ASP A 138 -57.03 -11.01 -7.45
CA ASP A 138 -55.82 -10.27 -7.05
C ASP A 138 -55.83 -8.79 -7.47
N GLY A 139 -56.81 -8.36 -8.28
CA GLY A 139 -56.94 -7.00 -8.80
C GLY A 139 -55.90 -6.55 -9.84
N ARG A 140 -54.94 -7.41 -10.21
CA ARG A 140 -53.85 -7.09 -11.16
C ARG A 140 -54.28 -7.25 -12.61
N LEU A 141 -53.76 -6.36 -13.47
CA LEU A 141 -53.92 -6.42 -14.92
C LEU A 141 -53.17 -7.62 -15.52
N TRP A 142 -53.78 -8.28 -16.50
CA TRP A 142 -53.20 -9.42 -17.21
C TRP A 142 -53.66 -9.48 -18.67
N CYS A 143 -52.92 -10.24 -19.48
CA CYS A 143 -53.21 -10.51 -20.88
C CYS A 143 -52.95 -11.99 -21.21
N ALA A 144 -53.60 -12.50 -22.26
CA ALA A 144 -53.16 -13.73 -22.90
C ALA A 144 -52.05 -13.45 -23.94
N THR A 145 -51.16 -14.40 -24.16
CA THR A 145 -50.16 -14.35 -25.26
C THR A 145 -50.61 -15.17 -26.48
N THR A 146 -51.79 -15.77 -26.39
CA THR A 146 -52.48 -16.56 -27.41
C THR A 146 -53.91 -16.04 -27.60
N PHE A 147 -54.46 -16.11 -28.82
CA PHE A 147 -55.81 -15.61 -29.11
C PHE A 147 -56.91 -16.29 -28.29
N ASP A 148 -56.76 -17.58 -27.97
CA ASP A 148 -57.75 -18.37 -27.23
C ASP A 148 -57.15 -18.78 -25.87
N TYR A 149 -57.45 -18.01 -24.82
CA TYR A 149 -56.98 -18.31 -23.47
C TYR A 149 -57.59 -19.60 -22.93
N ASP A 150 -58.88 -19.84 -23.18
CA ASP A 150 -59.62 -20.94 -22.56
C ASP A 150 -59.10 -22.31 -23.03
N ARG A 151 -58.57 -22.37 -24.26
CA ARG A 151 -57.80 -23.50 -24.79
C ARG A 151 -56.33 -23.51 -24.32
N ASP A 152 -55.56 -22.47 -24.64
CA ASP A 152 -54.09 -22.52 -24.57
C ASP A 152 -53.52 -22.13 -23.19
N LYS A 153 -54.28 -21.39 -22.38
CA LYS A 153 -53.99 -21.00 -20.98
C LYS A 153 -52.65 -20.30 -20.76
N LYS A 154 -52.13 -19.67 -21.82
CA LYS A 154 -50.93 -18.83 -21.82
C LYS A 154 -51.26 -17.39 -21.47
N TRP A 155 -50.70 -16.92 -20.36
CA TRP A 155 -50.89 -15.55 -19.86
C TRP A 155 -49.68 -15.06 -19.05
N GLY A 156 -49.58 -13.74 -18.92
CA GLY A 156 -48.73 -13.07 -17.95
C GLY A 156 -49.39 -11.78 -17.44
N PHE A 157 -48.76 -11.12 -16.48
CA PHE A 157 -49.24 -9.83 -15.97
C PHE A 157 -48.88 -8.70 -16.93
N CYS A 158 -49.74 -7.68 -17.00
CA CYS A 158 -49.39 -6.40 -17.61
C CYS A 158 -48.93 -5.43 -16.52
N GLU A 159 -47.92 -4.63 -16.84
CA GLU A 159 -47.53 -3.45 -16.05
C GLU A 159 -48.36 -2.22 -16.46
N THR A 160 -48.40 -1.21 -15.58
CA THR A 160 -48.85 0.13 -15.96
C THR A 160 -47.76 0.86 -16.76
N GLU A 161 -48.12 1.90 -17.50
CA GLU A 161 -47.13 2.74 -18.23
C GLU A 161 -46.03 3.27 -17.29
N GLU A 162 -46.39 3.68 -16.07
CA GLU A 162 -45.45 4.12 -15.03
C GLU A 162 -44.47 3.00 -14.59
N GLN A 163 -44.94 1.76 -14.48
CA GLN A 163 -44.09 0.61 -14.12
C GLN A 163 -43.13 0.27 -15.27
N ALA A 164 -43.59 0.32 -16.52
CA ALA A 164 -42.75 0.11 -17.69
C ALA A 164 -41.67 1.21 -17.82
N GLU A 165 -42.01 2.48 -17.59
CA GLU A 165 -41.04 3.58 -17.55
C GLU A 165 -40.01 3.41 -16.42
N GLN A 166 -40.44 2.97 -15.23
CA GLN A 166 -39.53 2.65 -14.12
C GLN A 166 -38.58 1.49 -14.47
N ARG A 167 -39.09 0.44 -15.14
CA ARG A 167 -38.28 -0.72 -15.55
C ARG A 167 -37.24 -0.34 -16.60
N HIS A 168 -37.65 0.37 -17.66
CA HIS A 168 -36.73 0.84 -18.70
C HIS A 168 -35.70 1.86 -18.16
N ARG A 169 -36.07 2.68 -17.17
CA ARG A 169 -35.11 3.53 -16.45
C ARG A 169 -34.08 2.70 -15.66
N ALA A 170 -34.49 1.60 -15.02
CA ALA A 170 -33.58 0.70 -14.30
C ALA A 170 -32.67 -0.10 -15.24
N GLU A 171 -33.21 -0.64 -16.34
CA GLU A 171 -32.45 -1.34 -17.39
C GLU A 171 -31.37 -0.43 -17.99
N LYS A 172 -31.74 0.81 -18.35
CA LYS A 172 -30.81 1.84 -18.83
C LYS A 172 -29.78 2.24 -17.78
N ALA A 173 -30.15 2.28 -16.50
CA ALA A 173 -29.21 2.57 -15.42
C ALA A 173 -28.16 1.45 -15.25
N GLU A 174 -28.53 0.17 -15.37
CA GLU A 174 -27.57 -0.95 -15.35
C GLU A 174 -26.72 -0.98 -16.63
N GLU A 175 -27.26 -0.69 -17.83
CA GLU A 175 -26.46 -0.56 -19.05
C GLU A 175 -25.37 0.52 -18.91
N LEU A 176 -25.75 1.71 -18.44
CA LEU A 176 -24.82 2.82 -18.20
C LEU A 176 -23.85 2.52 -17.04
N TYR A 177 -24.27 1.74 -16.03
CA TYR A 177 -23.38 1.25 -14.98
C TYR A 177 -22.28 0.33 -15.54
N GLN A 178 -22.66 -0.67 -16.34
CA GLN A 178 -21.72 -1.59 -16.98
C GLN A 178 -20.79 -0.85 -17.96
N LYS A 179 -21.29 0.15 -18.67
CA LYS A 179 -20.48 1.04 -19.51
C LYS A 179 -19.45 1.83 -18.68
N ALA A 180 -19.85 2.39 -17.54
CA ALA A 180 -18.95 3.10 -16.64
C ALA A 180 -17.88 2.18 -16.04
N LEU A 181 -18.24 0.96 -15.63
CA LEU A 181 -17.27 -0.02 -15.13
C LEU A 181 -16.23 -0.42 -16.19
N LYS A 182 -16.63 -0.60 -17.45
CA LYS A 182 -15.69 -0.84 -18.58
C LYS A 182 -14.75 0.34 -18.79
N ILE A 183 -15.24 1.58 -18.73
CA ILE A 183 -14.38 2.77 -18.85
C ILE A 183 -13.35 2.82 -17.70
N ILE A 184 -13.77 2.55 -16.46
CA ILE A 184 -12.89 2.60 -15.28
C ILE A 184 -11.88 1.44 -15.25
N GLY A 185 -12.28 0.26 -15.74
CA GLY A 185 -11.41 -0.93 -15.77
C GLY A 185 -10.38 -0.91 -16.90
N ASN A 186 -10.77 -0.49 -18.11
CA ASN A 186 -9.94 -0.58 -19.30
C ASN A 186 -8.92 0.57 -19.47
N THR A 187 -8.81 1.50 -18.51
CA THR A 187 -7.88 2.64 -18.61
C THR A 187 -7.11 2.90 -17.34
N SER A 188 -5.84 3.27 -17.51
CA SER A 188 -4.97 3.86 -16.49
C SER A 188 -5.29 5.34 -16.22
N LYS A 189 -5.73 6.07 -17.26
CA LYS A 189 -5.65 7.54 -17.31
C LYS A 189 -6.63 8.22 -16.34
N LYS A 190 -6.10 9.08 -15.46
CA LYS A 190 -6.85 9.86 -14.45
C LYS A 190 -8.04 10.64 -15.04
N SER A 191 -7.90 11.16 -16.28
CA SER A 191 -8.98 11.83 -17.02
C SER A 191 -10.13 10.90 -17.41
N GLN A 192 -9.82 9.75 -18.01
CA GLN A 192 -10.85 8.78 -18.44
C GLN A 192 -11.49 8.06 -17.25
N LYS A 193 -10.74 7.81 -16.17
CA LYS A 193 -11.30 7.37 -14.88
C LYS A 193 -12.32 8.40 -14.36
N LYS A 194 -12.01 9.71 -14.40
CA LYS A 194 -12.96 10.79 -14.05
C LYS A 194 -14.23 10.80 -14.93
N GLU A 195 -14.11 10.67 -16.25
CA GLU A 195 -15.27 10.53 -17.15
C GLU A 195 -16.17 9.33 -16.75
N GLY A 196 -15.56 8.22 -16.33
CA GLY A 196 -16.26 7.06 -15.78
C GLY A 196 -17.02 7.37 -14.48
N TYR A 197 -16.43 8.14 -13.56
CA TYR A 197 -17.10 8.57 -12.32
C TYR A 197 -18.21 9.60 -12.57
N GLU A 198 -18.05 10.51 -13.54
CA GLU A 198 -19.13 11.40 -13.99
C GLU A 198 -20.30 10.64 -14.64
N LEU A 199 -20.04 9.48 -15.25
CA LEU A 199 -21.10 8.58 -15.71
C LEU A 199 -21.74 7.80 -14.54
N LEU A 200 -20.97 7.36 -13.55
CA LEU A 200 -21.52 6.74 -12.32
C LEU A 200 -22.42 7.71 -11.54
N LEU A 201 -22.11 9.01 -11.49
CA LEU A 201 -22.96 10.03 -10.87
C LEU A 201 -24.34 10.08 -11.54
N LYS A 202 -24.40 10.17 -12.87
CA LYS A 202 -25.65 10.17 -13.65
C LYS A 202 -26.47 8.88 -13.44
N VAL A 203 -25.82 7.76 -13.12
CA VAL A 203 -26.46 6.48 -12.80
C VAL A 203 -26.93 6.40 -11.34
N ALA A 204 -26.22 7.06 -10.42
CA ALA A 204 -26.69 7.27 -9.04
C ALA A 204 -27.96 8.14 -9.01
N ASP A 205 -28.04 9.18 -9.85
CA ASP A 205 -29.23 10.03 -10.05
C ASP A 205 -30.44 9.27 -10.67
N MET A 206 -30.19 8.11 -11.30
CA MET A 206 -31.25 7.18 -11.73
C MET A 206 -31.74 6.25 -10.61
N GLY A 207 -31.11 6.29 -9.42
CA GLY A 207 -31.49 5.50 -8.25
C GLY A 207 -30.74 4.16 -8.10
N HIS A 208 -29.72 3.88 -8.92
CA HIS A 208 -29.04 2.59 -8.90
C HIS A 208 -28.10 2.44 -7.70
N THR A 209 -28.42 1.53 -6.78
CA THR A 209 -27.76 1.36 -5.47
C THR A 209 -26.24 1.12 -5.57
N LYS A 210 -25.79 0.21 -6.44
CA LYS A 210 -24.35 -0.09 -6.62
C LYS A 210 -23.55 1.08 -7.23
N ALA A 211 -24.22 2.04 -7.86
CA ALA A 211 -23.62 3.29 -8.33
C ALA A 211 -23.59 4.32 -7.20
N MET A 212 -24.70 4.52 -6.49
CA MET A 212 -24.75 5.38 -5.29
C MET A 212 -23.65 4.99 -4.29
N GLU A 213 -23.42 3.69 -4.03
CA GLU A 213 -22.31 3.22 -3.17
C GLU A 213 -20.92 3.67 -3.66
N LYS A 214 -20.62 3.52 -4.95
CA LYS A 214 -19.32 3.88 -5.54
C LYS A 214 -19.11 5.39 -5.54
N VAL A 215 -20.15 6.15 -5.89
CA VAL A 215 -20.15 7.62 -5.91
C VAL A 215 -19.97 8.18 -4.50
N ALA A 216 -20.70 7.68 -3.50
CA ALA A 216 -20.58 8.16 -2.13
C ALA A 216 -19.18 7.92 -1.53
N TYR A 217 -18.54 6.78 -1.83
CA TYR A 217 -17.14 6.57 -1.42
C TYR A 217 -16.15 7.47 -2.17
N ALA A 218 -16.34 7.69 -3.47
CA ALA A 218 -15.46 8.57 -4.22
C ALA A 218 -15.58 10.04 -3.79
N MET A 219 -16.80 10.50 -3.48
CA MET A 219 -17.06 11.79 -2.80
C MET A 219 -16.42 11.87 -1.40
N LEU A 220 -16.24 10.76 -0.70
CA LEU A 220 -15.58 10.74 0.62
C LEU A 220 -14.05 10.82 0.51
N PHE A 221 -13.45 10.07 -0.41
CA PHE A 221 -11.98 9.92 -0.50
C PHE A 221 -11.28 10.84 -1.52
N GLY A 222 -12.04 11.55 -2.36
CA GLY A 222 -11.49 12.32 -3.48
C GLY A 222 -11.18 11.48 -4.73
N ASP A 223 -11.61 10.21 -4.77
CA ASP A 223 -11.25 9.24 -5.81
C ASP A 223 -11.78 9.70 -7.19
N TYR A 224 -10.95 10.40 -7.97
CA TYR A 224 -11.25 10.96 -9.30
C TYR A 224 -12.37 12.02 -9.37
N MET A 225 -12.89 12.48 -8.24
CA MET A 225 -13.94 13.50 -8.15
C MET A 225 -13.77 14.40 -6.92
N THR A 226 -14.40 15.58 -6.92
CA THR A 226 -14.28 16.56 -5.83
C THR A 226 -14.83 16.01 -4.51
N GLN A 227 -14.02 16.05 -3.45
CA GLN A 227 -14.42 15.60 -2.12
C GLN A 227 -15.60 16.42 -1.57
N ASN A 228 -16.62 15.74 -1.04
CA ASN A 228 -17.81 16.34 -0.45
C ASN A 228 -18.39 15.42 0.65
N ILE A 229 -17.85 15.57 1.88
CA ILE A 229 -18.23 14.73 3.03
C ILE A 229 -19.74 14.86 3.38
N PRO A 230 -20.35 16.06 3.41
CA PRO A 230 -21.80 16.19 3.66
C PRO A 230 -22.67 15.45 2.64
N GLN A 231 -22.37 15.54 1.34
CA GLN A 231 -23.15 14.85 0.30
C GLN A 231 -22.92 13.33 0.33
N ALA A 232 -21.67 12.88 0.56
CA ALA A 232 -21.37 11.47 0.77
C ALA A 232 -22.16 10.90 1.95
N LYS A 233 -22.23 11.64 3.07
CA LYS A 233 -23.02 11.27 4.26
C LYS A 233 -24.50 11.08 3.94
N GLU A 234 -25.13 12.02 3.23
CA GLU A 234 -26.56 11.92 2.85
C GLU A 234 -26.83 10.67 2.00
N LEU A 235 -25.97 10.39 1.01
CA LEU A 235 -26.05 9.16 0.21
C LEU A 235 -25.86 7.89 1.07
N PHE A 236 -24.94 7.89 2.03
CA PHE A 236 -24.77 6.77 2.95
C PHE A 236 -25.94 6.60 3.92
N GLU A 237 -26.57 7.67 4.40
CA GLU A 237 -27.78 7.60 5.24
C GLU A 237 -28.94 6.99 4.46
N LYS A 238 -29.15 7.39 3.21
CA LYS A 238 -30.14 6.77 2.30
C LYS A 238 -29.84 5.29 2.07
N LEU A 239 -28.61 4.95 1.65
CA LEU A 239 -28.21 3.57 1.36
C LEU A 239 -28.24 2.67 2.60
N ALA A 240 -28.02 3.20 3.80
CA ALA A 240 -28.09 2.43 5.05
C ALA A 240 -29.55 2.08 5.42
N LEU A 241 -30.52 2.94 5.09
CA LEU A 241 -31.96 2.65 5.19
C LEU A 241 -32.40 1.60 4.16
N GLU A 242 -31.81 1.62 2.95
CA GLU A 242 -31.95 0.57 1.94
C GLU A 242 -31.24 -0.74 2.33
N GLY A 243 -30.49 -0.76 3.44
CA GLY A 243 -29.83 -1.95 3.99
C GLY A 243 -28.42 -2.24 3.45
N SER A 244 -27.77 -1.31 2.72
CA SER A 244 -26.40 -1.52 2.22
C SER A 244 -25.40 -1.71 3.38
N PRO A 245 -24.69 -2.85 3.46
CA PRO A 245 -23.69 -3.09 4.49
C PRO A 245 -22.44 -2.24 4.29
N LYS A 246 -22.19 -1.75 3.06
CA LYS A 246 -21.10 -0.80 2.78
C LYS A 246 -21.44 0.58 3.31
N ALA A 247 -22.65 1.08 3.02
CA ALA A 247 -23.08 2.37 3.54
C ALA A 247 -23.15 2.38 5.07
N GLN A 248 -23.65 1.31 5.70
CA GLN A 248 -23.58 1.14 7.16
C GLN A 248 -22.13 1.20 7.66
N THR A 249 -21.19 0.49 7.02
CA THR A 249 -19.75 0.55 7.37
C THR A 249 -19.18 1.98 7.20
N ALA A 250 -19.60 2.71 6.17
CA ALA A 250 -19.19 4.09 5.93
C ALA A 250 -19.75 5.06 6.99
N LEU A 251 -21.02 4.94 7.38
CA LEU A 251 -21.58 5.70 8.51
C LEU A 251 -20.86 5.36 9.82
N GLY A 252 -20.49 4.09 10.03
CA GLY A 252 -19.66 3.66 11.15
C GLY A 252 -18.33 4.41 11.18
N PHE A 253 -17.67 4.52 10.03
CA PHE A 253 -16.44 5.30 9.86
C PHE A 253 -16.64 6.80 10.10
N LEU A 254 -17.67 7.42 9.52
CA LEU A 254 -17.97 8.85 9.73
C LEU A 254 -18.22 9.15 11.22
N TYR A 255 -18.98 8.30 11.94
CA TYR A 255 -19.18 8.44 13.38
C TYR A 255 -17.95 8.09 14.23
N ALA A 256 -17.06 7.21 13.77
CA ALA A 256 -15.80 6.93 14.47
C ALA A 256 -14.84 8.13 14.37
N ALA A 257 -14.58 8.58 13.15
CA ALA A 257 -13.67 9.68 12.84
C ALA A 257 -14.28 11.07 13.12
N GLY A 258 -15.60 11.19 13.29
CA GLY A 258 -16.27 12.48 13.48
C GLY A 258 -16.25 13.37 12.23
N LEU A 259 -16.39 12.76 11.04
CA LEU A 259 -16.34 13.45 9.74
C LEU A 259 -17.76 13.86 9.33
N GLY A 260 -18.06 15.17 9.37
CA GLY A 260 -19.40 15.69 9.10
C GLY A 260 -20.48 15.33 10.14
N VAL A 261 -20.07 14.72 11.26
CA VAL A 261 -20.91 14.32 12.39
C VAL A 261 -20.12 14.38 13.70
N ASN A 262 -20.78 14.62 14.83
CA ASN A 262 -20.14 14.50 16.15
C ASN A 262 -19.63 13.06 16.35
N SER A 263 -18.37 12.90 16.77
CA SER A 263 -17.79 11.56 17.00
C SER A 263 -18.57 10.79 18.07
N SER A 264 -18.84 9.51 17.80
CA SER A 264 -19.60 8.64 18.69
C SER A 264 -19.20 7.18 18.46
N GLN A 265 -18.26 6.69 19.28
CA GLN A 265 -17.77 5.31 19.22
C GLN A 265 -18.89 4.27 19.41
N ALA A 266 -19.92 4.60 20.19
CA ALA A 266 -21.10 3.74 20.38
C ALA A 266 -21.94 3.62 19.10
N LYS A 267 -22.23 4.73 18.39
CA LYS A 267 -22.89 4.68 17.08
C LYS A 267 -22.04 3.96 16.05
N ALA A 268 -20.74 4.25 16.02
CA ALA A 268 -19.78 3.61 15.12
C ALA A 268 -19.81 2.08 15.27
N LEU A 269 -19.71 1.58 16.51
CA LEU A 269 -19.79 0.15 16.82
C LEU A 269 -21.08 -0.50 16.28
N VAL A 270 -22.24 0.11 16.52
CA VAL A 270 -23.54 -0.39 16.03
C VAL A 270 -23.55 -0.49 14.51
N TYR A 271 -23.13 0.57 13.81
CA TYR A 271 -23.03 0.58 12.35
C TYR A 271 -22.04 -0.45 11.79
N TYR A 272 -20.88 -0.63 12.43
CA TYR A 272 -19.94 -1.68 12.07
C TYR A 272 -20.52 -3.09 12.32
N THR A 273 -21.29 -3.32 13.39
CA THR A 273 -21.94 -4.62 13.61
C THR A 273 -22.99 -4.95 12.54
N PHE A 274 -23.81 -3.98 12.10
CA PHE A 274 -24.74 -4.21 10.98
C PHE A 274 -24.00 -4.44 9.66
N GLY A 275 -22.97 -3.64 9.36
CA GLY A 275 -22.13 -3.83 8.17
C GLY A 275 -21.46 -5.22 8.13
N ALA A 276 -20.97 -5.71 9.27
CA ALA A 276 -20.37 -7.05 9.39
C ALA A 276 -21.42 -8.17 9.28
N LEU A 277 -22.62 -8.00 9.85
CA LEU A 277 -23.73 -8.95 9.70
C LEU A 277 -24.21 -9.06 8.24
N GLY A 278 -24.16 -7.96 7.49
CA GLY A 278 -24.36 -7.94 6.04
C GLY A 278 -23.12 -8.32 5.21
N GLY A 279 -22.10 -8.94 5.81
CA GLY A 279 -20.97 -9.55 5.11
C GLY A 279 -19.84 -8.60 4.70
N ASN A 280 -19.78 -7.36 5.19
CA ASN A 280 -18.70 -6.43 4.85
C ASN A 280 -17.37 -6.81 5.52
N LEU A 281 -16.39 -7.23 4.73
CA LEU A 281 -15.05 -7.64 5.19
C LEU A 281 -14.30 -6.52 5.93
N VAL A 282 -14.44 -5.27 5.49
CA VAL A 282 -13.81 -4.11 6.15
C VAL A 282 -14.44 -3.87 7.52
N ALA A 283 -15.75 -4.06 7.67
CA ALA A 283 -16.41 -4.01 8.98
C ALA A 283 -15.92 -5.15 9.90
N HIS A 284 -15.73 -6.37 9.38
CA HIS A 284 -15.11 -7.46 10.15
C HIS A 284 -13.69 -7.12 10.58
N MET A 285 -12.85 -6.51 9.73
CA MET A 285 -11.51 -6.07 10.13
C MET A 285 -11.55 -5.00 11.23
N ILE A 286 -12.42 -4.00 11.11
CA ILE A 286 -12.56 -2.93 12.10
C ILE A 286 -13.08 -3.48 13.43
N LEU A 287 -14.05 -4.40 13.43
CA LEU A 287 -14.50 -5.08 14.65
C LEU A 287 -13.41 -5.97 15.25
N GLY A 288 -12.67 -6.71 14.42
CA GLY A 288 -11.50 -7.50 14.84
C GLY A 288 -10.46 -6.63 15.57
N TYR A 289 -10.11 -5.49 14.99
CA TYR A 289 -9.19 -4.52 15.60
C TYR A 289 -9.76 -3.92 16.89
N ARG A 290 -11.05 -3.57 16.91
CA ARG A 290 -11.71 -3.00 18.10
C ARG A 290 -11.74 -3.98 19.27
N TYR A 291 -12.06 -5.25 19.05
CA TYR A 291 -11.98 -6.28 20.10
C TYR A 291 -10.54 -6.62 20.50
N TRP A 292 -9.58 -6.50 19.58
CA TRP A 292 -8.15 -6.71 19.88
C TRP A 292 -7.54 -5.60 20.72
N GLY A 293 -7.83 -4.33 20.39
CA GLY A 293 -7.29 -3.14 21.06
C GLY A 293 -8.18 -2.53 22.14
N GLY A 294 -9.36 -3.10 22.43
CA GLY A 294 -10.30 -2.56 23.43
C GLY A 294 -11.01 -1.26 23.02
N VAL A 295 -11.10 -0.96 21.72
CA VAL A 295 -11.52 0.37 21.23
C VAL A 295 -13.05 0.50 21.19
N GLY A 296 -13.63 0.91 22.32
CA GLY A 296 -15.07 1.07 22.53
C GLY A 296 -15.81 -0.23 22.88
N VAL A 297 -15.07 -1.31 23.12
CA VAL A 297 -15.54 -2.64 23.53
C VAL A 297 -14.54 -3.23 24.53
N PRO A 298 -14.94 -4.14 25.44
CA PRO A 298 -13.98 -4.87 26.26
C PRO A 298 -13.03 -5.69 25.37
N GLN A 299 -11.75 -5.74 25.75
CA GLN A 299 -10.74 -6.50 25.00
C GLN A 299 -11.07 -8.00 25.02
N SER A 300 -11.17 -8.62 23.84
CA SER A 300 -11.54 -10.02 23.68
C SER A 300 -10.82 -10.64 22.50
N CYS A 301 -9.81 -11.48 22.81
CA CYS A 301 -9.05 -12.17 21.78
C CYS A 301 -9.93 -13.13 20.96
N GLU A 302 -10.81 -13.90 21.58
CA GLU A 302 -11.68 -14.85 20.89
C GLU A 302 -12.71 -14.14 19.98
N SER A 303 -13.20 -12.95 20.38
CA SER A 303 -14.04 -12.12 19.51
C SER A 303 -13.24 -11.60 18.31
N ALA A 304 -12.03 -11.08 18.53
CA ALA A 304 -11.15 -10.64 17.45
C ALA A 304 -10.81 -11.79 16.47
N LEU A 305 -10.55 -12.98 17.02
CA LEU A 305 -10.21 -14.20 16.28
C LEU A 305 -11.33 -14.64 15.33
N THR A 306 -12.60 -14.58 15.74
CA THR A 306 -13.72 -14.97 14.86
C THR A 306 -13.88 -14.00 13.68
N HIS A 307 -13.78 -12.69 13.92
CA HIS A 307 -13.83 -11.68 12.85
C HIS A 307 -12.63 -11.77 11.90
N TYR A 308 -11.39 -11.79 12.42
CA TYR A 308 -10.20 -11.86 11.58
C TYR A 308 -10.09 -13.17 10.81
N ARG A 309 -10.49 -14.32 11.38
CA ARG A 309 -10.47 -15.60 10.67
C ARG A 309 -11.42 -15.63 9.47
N LEU A 310 -12.59 -14.99 9.56
CA LEU A 310 -13.51 -14.87 8.42
C LEU A 310 -12.89 -14.08 7.27
N VAL A 311 -12.27 -12.94 7.56
CA VAL A 311 -11.60 -12.11 6.54
C VAL A 311 -10.36 -12.83 5.99
N ALA A 312 -9.55 -13.46 6.85
CA ALA A 312 -8.36 -14.17 6.43
C ALA A 312 -8.67 -15.39 5.54
N ASN A 313 -9.81 -16.07 5.74
CA ASN A 313 -10.29 -17.11 4.82
C ASN A 313 -10.53 -16.53 3.41
N HIS A 314 -11.18 -15.37 3.31
CA HIS A 314 -11.44 -14.70 2.02
C HIS A 314 -10.14 -14.18 1.37
N VAL A 315 -9.21 -13.62 2.16
CA VAL A 315 -7.90 -13.23 1.62
C VAL A 315 -7.14 -14.45 1.13
N ALA A 316 -7.17 -15.57 1.84
CA ALA A 316 -6.51 -16.81 1.45
C ALA A 316 -7.10 -17.43 0.16
N SER A 317 -8.42 -17.33 -0.07
CA SER A 317 -9.03 -17.73 -1.35
C SER A 317 -8.77 -16.78 -2.51
N ASP A 318 -8.48 -15.51 -2.23
CA ASP A 318 -8.16 -14.48 -3.23
C ASP A 318 -6.70 -14.52 -3.72
N VAL A 319 -5.81 -15.32 -3.11
CA VAL A 319 -4.39 -15.40 -3.51
C VAL A 319 -4.23 -16.20 -4.80
N SER A 320 -4.08 -15.48 -5.93
CA SER A 320 -3.58 -16.05 -7.19
C SER A 320 -2.13 -16.52 -7.06
N LEU A 321 -1.72 -17.47 -7.90
CA LEU A 321 -0.33 -17.91 -7.96
C LEU A 321 0.57 -16.74 -8.40
N MET A 322 0.17 -15.98 -9.43
CA MET A 322 0.85 -14.77 -9.91
C MET A 322 0.97 -13.66 -8.86
N GLY A 323 0.19 -13.70 -7.77
CA GLY A 323 0.20 -12.71 -6.71
C GLY A 323 -0.63 -11.47 -7.04
N GLY A 324 -1.01 -10.73 -5.99
CA GLY A 324 -1.72 -9.47 -6.10
C GLY A 324 -0.83 -8.27 -6.43
N SER A 325 -1.43 -7.09 -6.38
CA SER A 325 -0.76 -5.79 -6.43
C SER A 325 0.29 -5.65 -5.30
N ALA A 326 1.50 -5.18 -5.62
CA ALA A 326 2.57 -5.05 -4.63
C ALA A 326 2.40 -3.78 -3.75
N VAL A 327 1.58 -3.89 -2.70
CA VAL A 327 1.34 -2.82 -1.74
C VAL A 327 2.51 -2.69 -0.75
N GLN A 328 3.21 -1.55 -0.81
CA GLN A 328 4.21 -1.18 0.20
C GLN A 328 3.54 -0.45 1.36
N ARG A 329 3.93 -0.78 2.60
CA ARG A 329 3.59 0.02 3.78
C ARG A 329 4.66 1.12 3.93
N ILE A 330 4.32 2.37 3.60
CA ILE A 330 5.23 3.52 3.67
C ILE A 330 4.83 4.39 4.88
N ARG A 331 5.76 4.68 5.78
CA ARG A 331 5.57 5.70 6.82
C ARG A 331 6.07 7.05 6.31
N LEU A 332 5.26 8.09 6.49
CA LEU A 332 5.59 9.43 5.99
C LEU A 332 6.71 10.09 6.79
N LEU A 333 6.73 9.90 8.10
CA LEU A 333 7.78 10.42 8.99
C LEU A 333 9.17 9.90 8.58
N ASP A 334 9.30 8.58 8.41
CA ASP A 334 10.53 7.90 8.02
C ASP A 334 11.11 8.46 6.69
N GLU A 335 10.23 8.84 5.74
CA GLU A 335 10.63 9.41 4.44
C GLU A 335 11.06 10.90 4.56
N VAL A 336 10.39 11.69 5.39
CA VAL A 336 10.71 13.11 5.60
C VAL A 336 11.97 13.29 6.45
N GLU A 337 12.21 12.40 7.42
CA GLU A 337 13.44 12.41 8.23
C GLU A 337 14.66 11.84 7.48
N ASN A 338 14.46 10.86 6.58
CA ASN A 338 15.55 10.19 5.85
C ASN A 338 15.37 10.20 4.32
N PRO A 339 15.25 11.38 3.67
CA PRO A 339 14.94 11.50 2.23
C PRO A 339 15.99 10.86 1.30
N GLY A 340 17.23 10.67 1.78
CA GLY A 340 18.30 9.98 1.04
C GLY A 340 18.64 8.55 1.49
N SER A 341 18.02 8.04 2.58
CA SER A 341 18.46 6.80 3.23
C SER A 341 17.35 5.74 3.41
N GLY A 342 16.08 6.17 3.52
CA GLY A 342 14.92 5.29 3.76
C GLY A 342 13.81 5.36 2.70
N GLY A 343 14.09 5.93 1.52
CA GLY A 343 13.06 6.56 0.67
C GLY A 343 12.25 5.68 -0.29
N GLY A 344 12.68 4.46 -0.61
CA GLY A 344 11.81 3.47 -1.28
C GLY A 344 11.19 3.85 -2.64
N MET A 345 11.66 4.89 -3.33
CA MET A 345 11.35 5.11 -4.75
C MET A 345 12.35 4.30 -5.58
N LEU A 346 11.88 3.60 -6.61
CA LEU A 346 12.68 3.59 -7.84
C LEU A 346 12.29 4.93 -8.47
N GLU A 347 13.19 5.92 -8.46
CA GLU A 347 12.93 7.16 -9.21
C GLU A 347 12.58 6.79 -10.66
N GLU A 348 11.82 7.65 -11.35
CA GLU A 348 11.47 7.37 -12.75
C GLU A 348 12.75 7.16 -13.57
N ASP A 349 13.82 7.89 -13.25
CA ASP A 349 15.20 7.75 -13.72
C ASP A 349 15.77 6.33 -13.56
N LEU A 350 15.52 5.66 -12.43
CA LEU A 350 15.99 4.28 -12.19
C LEU A 350 15.14 3.25 -12.95
N ILE A 351 13.84 3.51 -13.13
CA ILE A 351 12.97 2.67 -13.99
C ILE A 351 13.39 2.84 -15.46
N GLN A 352 13.66 4.07 -15.91
CA GLN A 352 14.22 4.39 -17.23
C GLN A 352 15.59 3.75 -17.44
N TYR A 353 16.45 3.75 -16.41
CA TYR A 353 17.75 3.08 -16.46
C TYR A 353 17.61 1.56 -16.65
N TYR A 354 16.69 0.91 -15.92
CA TYR A 354 16.39 -0.51 -16.16
C TYR A 354 15.79 -0.76 -17.56
N GLN A 355 14.94 0.14 -18.07
CA GLN A 355 14.41 0.04 -19.45
C GLN A 355 15.53 0.11 -20.49
N PHE A 356 16.44 1.07 -20.35
CA PHE A 356 17.63 1.21 -21.20
C PHE A 356 18.58 0.00 -21.13
N LEU A 357 18.72 -0.63 -19.96
CA LEU A 357 19.46 -1.90 -19.83
C LEU A 357 18.73 -3.07 -20.53
N ALA A 358 17.41 -3.17 -20.36
CA ALA A 358 16.60 -4.22 -20.99
C ALA A 358 16.58 -4.10 -22.53
N GLU A 359 16.50 -2.89 -23.07
CA GLU A 359 16.62 -2.57 -24.51
C GLU A 359 18.01 -2.95 -25.06
N LYS A 360 19.06 -2.80 -24.25
CA LYS A 360 20.42 -3.28 -24.57
C LYS A 360 20.59 -4.79 -24.48
N GLY A 361 19.55 -5.52 -24.08
CA GLY A 361 19.56 -6.97 -23.94
C GLY A 361 20.06 -7.48 -22.58
N ASP A 362 20.11 -6.63 -21.53
CA ASP A 362 20.38 -7.16 -20.20
C ASP A 362 19.20 -7.99 -19.69
N VAL A 363 19.50 -9.27 -19.47
CA VAL A 363 18.51 -10.31 -19.18
C VAL A 363 17.98 -10.19 -17.73
N GLN A 364 18.74 -9.57 -16.82
CA GLN A 364 18.29 -9.33 -15.44
C GLN A 364 17.37 -8.11 -15.35
N ALA A 365 17.68 -7.03 -16.07
CA ALA A 365 16.79 -5.88 -16.24
C ALA A 365 15.46 -6.29 -16.89
N GLN A 366 15.49 -7.11 -17.93
CA GLN A 366 14.27 -7.70 -18.53
C GLN A 366 13.46 -8.51 -17.51
N LEU A 367 14.10 -9.41 -16.74
CA LEU A 367 13.43 -10.17 -15.69
C LEU A 367 12.82 -9.28 -14.59
N GLY A 368 13.55 -8.24 -14.16
CA GLY A 368 13.12 -7.29 -13.13
C GLY A 368 11.96 -6.40 -13.58
N LEU A 369 12.00 -5.85 -14.79
CA LEU A 369 10.88 -5.10 -15.38
C LEU A 369 9.67 -5.98 -15.64
N GLY A 370 9.88 -7.24 -16.05
CA GLY A 370 8.82 -8.23 -16.17
C GLY A 370 8.09 -8.44 -14.85
N GLN A 371 8.82 -8.61 -13.74
CA GLN A 371 8.23 -8.71 -12.39
C GLN A 371 7.54 -7.41 -11.94
N LEU A 372 8.16 -6.25 -12.20
CA LEU A 372 7.61 -4.95 -11.84
C LEU A 372 6.28 -4.66 -12.57
N HIS A 373 6.17 -5.00 -13.86
CA HIS A 373 4.91 -4.90 -14.59
C HIS A 373 3.91 -6.04 -14.26
N LEU A 374 4.39 -7.22 -13.83
CA LEU A 374 3.51 -8.32 -13.40
C LEU A 374 2.79 -8.00 -12.09
N HIS A 375 3.47 -7.39 -11.11
CA HIS A 375 2.93 -7.10 -9.78
C HIS A 375 2.49 -5.63 -9.59
N GLY A 376 2.97 -4.71 -10.43
CA GLY A 376 2.91 -3.27 -10.18
C GLY A 376 3.78 -2.83 -9.00
N GLY A 377 3.88 -1.52 -8.76
CA GLY A 377 4.54 -0.94 -7.60
C GLY A 377 5.22 0.41 -7.88
N ARG A 378 5.31 1.27 -6.86
CA ARG A 378 6.12 2.52 -6.86
C ARG A 378 5.91 3.40 -8.11
N GLY A 379 4.65 3.69 -8.44
CA GLY A 379 4.26 4.49 -9.62
C GLY A 379 4.07 3.69 -10.90
N VAL A 380 4.63 2.47 -11.01
CA VAL A 380 4.39 1.58 -12.15
C VAL A 380 3.09 0.80 -11.91
N GLU A 381 2.10 1.02 -12.76
CA GLU A 381 0.87 0.22 -12.79
C GLU A 381 1.13 -1.20 -13.37
N GLN A 382 0.30 -2.16 -12.96
CA GLN A 382 0.32 -3.52 -13.46
C GLN A 382 -0.03 -3.56 -14.96
N ASN A 383 0.77 -4.27 -15.75
CA ASN A 383 0.53 -4.48 -17.18
C ASN A 383 1.04 -5.85 -17.61
N HIS A 384 0.13 -6.78 -17.89
CA HIS A 384 0.49 -8.17 -18.20
C HIS A 384 1.07 -8.37 -19.61
N GLU A 385 0.79 -7.47 -20.55
CA GLU A 385 1.36 -7.51 -21.91
C GLU A 385 2.87 -7.21 -21.87
N ARG A 386 3.26 -6.09 -21.27
CA ARG A 386 4.67 -5.70 -21.07
C ARG A 386 5.43 -6.73 -20.23
N ALA A 387 4.78 -7.27 -19.20
CA ALA A 387 5.35 -8.36 -18.41
C ALA A 387 5.66 -9.59 -19.29
N TYR A 388 4.70 -10.02 -20.11
CA TYR A 388 4.89 -11.11 -21.07
C TYR A 388 6.03 -10.82 -22.05
N ASP A 389 6.09 -9.63 -22.65
CA ASP A 389 7.13 -9.28 -23.63
C ASP A 389 8.54 -9.33 -23.03
N TYR A 390 8.74 -8.75 -21.84
CA TYR A 390 10.03 -8.80 -21.15
C TYR A 390 10.40 -10.21 -20.71
N PHE A 391 9.46 -11.01 -20.20
CA PHE A 391 9.72 -12.41 -19.86
C PHE A 391 10.00 -13.27 -21.11
N ASN A 392 9.36 -12.99 -22.25
CA ASN A 392 9.60 -13.68 -23.51
C ASN A 392 11.01 -13.37 -24.04
N GLN A 393 11.43 -12.11 -24.03
CA GLN A 393 12.81 -11.70 -24.35
C GLN A 393 13.84 -12.43 -23.46
N ALA A 394 13.66 -12.36 -22.14
CA ALA A 394 14.58 -13.00 -21.20
C ALA A 394 14.59 -14.54 -21.31
N ALA A 395 13.43 -15.17 -21.56
CA ALA A 395 13.33 -16.62 -21.77
C ALA A 395 14.01 -17.08 -23.07
N ASN A 396 13.91 -16.29 -24.15
CA ASN A 396 14.63 -16.56 -25.39
C ASN A 396 16.15 -16.36 -25.25
N ALA A 397 16.58 -15.47 -24.35
CA ALA A 397 17.97 -15.37 -23.90
C ALA A 397 18.41 -16.47 -22.90
N GLY A 398 17.54 -17.45 -22.61
CA GLY A 398 17.84 -18.61 -21.77
C GLY A 398 17.57 -18.44 -20.27
N ASN A 399 16.95 -17.35 -19.81
CA ASN A 399 16.71 -17.11 -18.39
C ASN A 399 15.69 -18.09 -17.80
N THR A 400 16.12 -18.88 -16.83
CA THR A 400 15.32 -19.96 -16.23
C THR A 400 14.17 -19.44 -15.37
N HIS A 401 14.32 -18.27 -14.73
CA HIS A 401 13.23 -17.62 -13.99
C HIS A 401 12.18 -17.05 -14.93
N ALA A 402 12.59 -16.39 -16.02
CA ALA A 402 11.65 -15.88 -17.02
C ALA A 402 10.81 -17.00 -17.64
N MET A 403 11.42 -18.16 -17.94
CA MET A 403 10.68 -19.37 -18.34
C MET A 403 9.66 -19.81 -17.27
N ALA A 404 10.01 -19.76 -15.98
CA ALA A 404 9.07 -20.09 -14.91
C ALA A 404 7.92 -19.07 -14.80
N PHE A 405 8.18 -17.78 -14.94
CA PHE A 405 7.15 -16.74 -14.96
C PHE A 405 6.22 -16.86 -16.17
N LEU A 406 6.72 -17.18 -17.37
CA LEU A 406 5.87 -17.53 -18.51
C LEU A 406 5.00 -18.75 -18.22
N GLY A 407 5.56 -19.83 -17.66
CA GLY A 407 4.79 -21.00 -17.23
C GLY A 407 3.69 -20.66 -16.23
N LYS A 408 3.98 -19.73 -15.31
CA LYS A 408 3.05 -19.16 -14.33
C LYS A 408 1.90 -18.41 -15.00
N MET A 409 2.20 -17.53 -15.96
CA MET A 409 1.21 -16.78 -16.75
C MET A 409 0.30 -17.72 -17.54
N TYR A 410 0.86 -18.71 -18.26
CA TYR A 410 0.06 -19.72 -18.97
C TYR A 410 -0.78 -20.60 -18.04
N SER A 411 -0.34 -20.87 -16.80
CA SER A 411 -1.08 -21.78 -15.89
C SER A 411 -2.35 -21.17 -15.29
N GLU A 412 -2.44 -19.85 -15.13
CA GLU A 412 -3.65 -19.17 -14.64
C GLU A 412 -4.41 -18.45 -15.75
N GLY A 413 -3.70 -17.96 -16.76
CA GLY A 413 -4.21 -17.01 -17.74
C GLY A 413 -4.12 -15.56 -17.24
N SER A 414 -4.06 -14.63 -18.18
CA SER A 414 -4.09 -13.19 -17.99
C SER A 414 -4.78 -12.51 -19.18
N GLU A 415 -4.99 -11.19 -19.13
CA GLU A 415 -5.52 -10.44 -20.28
C GLU A 415 -4.64 -10.57 -21.53
N ALA A 416 -3.33 -10.68 -21.34
CA ALA A 416 -2.34 -10.86 -22.42
C ALA A 416 -2.19 -12.31 -22.91
N VAL A 417 -2.52 -13.31 -22.08
CA VAL A 417 -2.17 -14.72 -22.32
C VAL A 417 -3.33 -15.65 -21.91
N PRO A 418 -4.00 -16.34 -22.84
CA PRO A 418 -5.06 -17.29 -22.47
C PRO A 418 -4.49 -18.48 -21.69
N GLN A 419 -5.27 -18.98 -20.72
CA GLN A 419 -4.86 -20.12 -19.88
C GLN A 419 -4.62 -21.37 -20.74
N ASN A 420 -3.42 -21.95 -20.62
CA ASN A 420 -3.05 -23.19 -21.29
C ASN A 420 -2.09 -24.00 -20.41
N ASN A 421 -2.60 -25.10 -19.84
CA ASN A 421 -1.84 -25.95 -18.93
C ASN A 421 -0.72 -26.74 -19.64
N GLU A 422 -0.82 -26.99 -20.94
CA GLU A 422 0.20 -27.74 -21.71
C GLU A 422 1.43 -26.86 -22.01
N THR A 423 1.22 -25.62 -22.44
CA THR A 423 2.34 -24.68 -22.62
C THR A 423 2.96 -24.32 -21.28
N ALA A 424 2.14 -24.12 -20.22
CA ALA A 424 2.62 -23.94 -18.86
C ALA A 424 3.56 -25.08 -18.42
N LEU A 425 3.13 -26.33 -18.61
CA LEU A 425 3.93 -27.52 -18.30
C LEU A 425 5.25 -27.55 -19.09
N GLN A 426 5.23 -27.20 -20.39
CA GLN A 426 6.45 -27.15 -21.22
C GLN A 426 7.45 -26.10 -20.69
N TYR A 427 6.98 -24.91 -20.31
CA TYR A 427 7.83 -23.86 -19.73
C TYR A 427 8.35 -24.21 -18.34
N PHE A 428 7.50 -24.75 -17.45
CA PHE A 428 7.93 -25.26 -16.14
C PHE A 428 8.96 -26.38 -16.29
N LYS A 429 8.78 -27.30 -17.25
CA LYS A 429 9.74 -28.37 -17.52
C LYS A 429 11.09 -27.83 -17.96
N LYS A 430 11.13 -26.96 -18.99
CA LYS A 430 12.38 -26.30 -19.43
C LYS A 430 13.13 -25.62 -18.28
N SER A 431 12.39 -24.90 -17.43
CA SER A 431 12.93 -24.21 -16.25
C SER A 431 13.45 -25.18 -15.18
N ALA A 432 12.69 -26.24 -14.86
CA ALA A 432 13.04 -27.23 -13.84
C ALA A 432 14.18 -28.17 -14.24
N ASP A 433 14.27 -28.53 -15.53
CA ASP A 433 15.36 -29.33 -16.11
C ASP A 433 16.69 -28.54 -16.05
N LEU A 434 16.62 -27.21 -16.12
CA LEU A 434 17.73 -26.27 -15.86
C LEU A 434 17.89 -25.92 -14.36
N GLY A 435 17.31 -26.72 -13.46
CA GLY A 435 17.52 -26.66 -12.01
C GLY A 435 16.69 -25.61 -11.25
N ASN A 436 15.96 -24.74 -11.94
CA ASN A 436 15.29 -23.59 -11.31
C ASN A 436 14.17 -24.02 -10.33
N PRO A 437 14.14 -23.48 -9.10
CA PRO A 437 13.20 -23.94 -8.07
C PRO A 437 11.76 -23.42 -8.29
N VAL A 438 11.57 -22.31 -9.00
CA VAL A 438 10.24 -21.83 -9.41
C VAL A 438 9.65 -22.78 -10.45
N GLY A 439 10.46 -23.19 -11.44
CA GLY A 439 10.09 -24.23 -12.41
C GLY A 439 9.77 -25.58 -11.75
N GLN A 440 10.59 -26.00 -10.78
CA GLN A 440 10.34 -27.22 -9.99
C GLN A 440 9.04 -27.12 -9.19
N SER A 441 8.78 -26.00 -8.52
CA SER A 441 7.50 -25.77 -7.81
C SER A 441 6.31 -25.80 -8.77
N GLY A 442 6.44 -25.25 -9.97
CA GLY A 442 5.44 -25.32 -11.04
C GLY A 442 5.15 -26.75 -11.51
N LEU A 443 6.19 -27.58 -11.71
CA LEU A 443 6.01 -29.02 -11.99
C LEU A 443 5.36 -29.76 -10.81
N GLY A 444 5.76 -29.45 -9.57
CA GLY A 444 5.14 -30.00 -8.37
C GLY A 444 3.64 -29.71 -8.33
N MET A 445 3.26 -28.47 -8.65
CA MET A 445 1.87 -28.03 -8.74
C MET A 445 1.09 -28.74 -9.85
N ALA A 446 1.73 -28.97 -11.00
CA ALA A 446 1.14 -29.70 -12.13
C ALA A 446 0.83 -31.16 -11.76
N TYR A 447 1.77 -31.87 -11.12
CA TYR A 447 1.55 -33.24 -10.64
C TYR A 447 0.61 -33.33 -9.42
N LEU A 448 0.52 -32.29 -8.59
CA LEU A 448 -0.39 -32.24 -7.43
C LEU A 448 -1.86 -32.13 -7.85
N TYR A 449 -2.16 -31.31 -8.86
CA TYR A 449 -3.53 -31.02 -9.31
C TYR A 449 -3.91 -31.63 -10.67
N GLY A 450 -3.00 -32.34 -11.34
CA GLY A 450 -3.24 -32.95 -12.65
C GLY A 450 -3.32 -31.96 -13.81
N ARG A 451 -2.61 -30.82 -13.73
CA ARG A 451 -2.64 -29.79 -14.78
C ARG A 451 -1.71 -30.17 -15.93
N GLY A 452 -2.27 -30.73 -17.00
CA GLY A 452 -1.52 -31.18 -18.19
C GLY A 452 -0.72 -32.48 -18.01
N VAL A 453 -0.83 -33.13 -16.83
CA VAL A 453 -0.22 -34.42 -16.50
C VAL A 453 -1.20 -35.23 -15.65
N ALA A 454 -1.02 -36.56 -15.58
CA ALA A 454 -1.70 -37.37 -14.58
C ALA A 454 -1.25 -36.98 -13.16
N VAL A 455 -2.18 -37.03 -12.20
CA VAL A 455 -1.90 -36.74 -10.78
C VAL A 455 -0.87 -37.73 -10.24
N ASN A 456 0.20 -37.24 -9.62
CA ASN A 456 1.23 -38.06 -9.00
C ASN A 456 1.84 -37.35 -7.78
N TYR A 457 1.41 -37.74 -6.59
CA TYR A 457 1.83 -37.07 -5.34
C TYR A 457 3.30 -37.35 -4.97
N GLU A 458 3.89 -38.46 -5.40
CA GLU A 458 5.30 -38.78 -5.13
C GLU A 458 6.23 -37.89 -5.96
N LEU A 459 5.91 -37.69 -7.24
CA LEU A 459 6.61 -36.74 -8.11
C LEU A 459 6.39 -35.31 -7.60
N ALA A 460 5.15 -34.94 -7.23
CA ALA A 460 4.86 -33.63 -6.66
C ALA A 460 5.75 -33.33 -5.44
N LEU A 461 5.78 -34.25 -4.46
CA LEU A 461 6.66 -34.17 -3.29
C LEU A 461 8.14 -34.02 -3.69
N LYS A 462 8.62 -34.84 -4.62
CA LYS A 462 10.03 -34.82 -5.05
C LYS A 462 10.44 -33.50 -5.70
N TYR A 463 9.53 -32.84 -6.41
CA TYR A 463 9.77 -31.51 -6.98
C TYR A 463 9.64 -30.40 -5.93
N PHE A 464 8.67 -30.47 -5.02
CA PHE A 464 8.54 -29.49 -3.92
C PHE A 464 9.70 -29.57 -2.91
N GLN A 465 10.24 -30.77 -2.62
CA GLN A 465 11.44 -30.94 -1.80
C GLN A 465 12.64 -30.20 -2.40
N LYS A 466 12.95 -30.44 -3.68
CA LYS A 466 14.05 -29.73 -4.38
C LYS A 466 13.86 -28.21 -4.41
N ALA A 467 12.63 -27.74 -4.59
CA ALA A 467 12.33 -26.30 -4.53
C ALA A 467 12.52 -25.75 -3.11
N ALA A 468 12.06 -26.46 -2.08
CA ALA A 468 12.17 -26.06 -0.68
C ALA A 468 13.62 -26.08 -0.15
N GLU A 469 14.43 -27.04 -0.60
CA GLU A 469 15.88 -27.15 -0.33
C GLU A 469 16.66 -25.96 -0.92
N GLN A 470 16.26 -25.49 -2.11
CA GLN A 470 16.76 -24.24 -2.71
C GLN A 470 16.15 -22.96 -2.07
N GLY A 471 15.42 -23.09 -0.96
CA GLY A 471 14.83 -21.96 -0.25
C GLY A 471 13.56 -21.37 -0.89
N TRP A 472 12.99 -21.98 -1.94
CA TRP A 472 11.84 -21.40 -2.64
C TRP A 472 10.55 -21.50 -1.83
N VAL A 473 9.92 -20.33 -1.68
CA VAL A 473 8.84 -20.08 -0.72
C VAL A 473 7.57 -20.89 -1.02
N ASP A 474 7.14 -20.93 -2.28
CA ASP A 474 5.96 -21.73 -2.68
C ASP A 474 6.22 -23.23 -2.47
N GLY A 475 7.46 -23.68 -2.69
CA GLY A 475 7.86 -25.08 -2.51
C GLY A 475 7.79 -25.49 -1.04
N GLN A 476 8.27 -24.63 -0.14
CA GLN A 476 8.12 -24.79 1.30
C GLN A 476 6.64 -24.78 1.72
N LEU A 477 5.84 -23.83 1.22
CA LEU A 477 4.41 -23.76 1.51
C LEU A 477 3.66 -25.03 1.09
N GLN A 478 3.88 -25.52 -0.14
CA GLN A 478 3.17 -26.71 -0.62
C GLN A 478 3.64 -27.97 0.10
N LEU A 479 4.94 -28.12 0.38
CA LEU A 479 5.47 -29.23 1.17
C LEU A 479 4.89 -29.22 2.61
N GLY A 480 4.79 -28.05 3.24
CA GLY A 480 4.09 -27.88 4.52
C GLY A 480 2.61 -28.26 4.45
N THR A 481 1.92 -27.88 3.37
CA THR A 481 0.50 -28.21 3.11
C THR A 481 0.29 -29.73 2.90
N MET A 482 1.20 -30.40 2.20
CA MET A 482 1.21 -31.85 2.04
C MET A 482 1.35 -32.56 3.39
N TYR A 483 2.30 -32.15 4.23
CA TYR A 483 2.47 -32.70 5.59
C TYR A 483 1.32 -32.37 6.55
N TYR A 484 0.68 -31.20 6.42
CA TYR A 484 -0.45 -30.78 7.25
C TYR A 484 -1.73 -31.59 6.94
N ASN A 485 -2.02 -31.80 5.66
CA ASN A 485 -3.21 -32.54 5.21
C ASN A 485 -2.99 -34.07 5.13
N GLY A 486 -1.76 -34.52 4.91
CA GLY A 486 -1.44 -35.93 4.61
C GLY A 486 -1.58 -36.30 3.13
N ILE A 487 -1.31 -35.36 2.22
CA ILE A 487 -1.44 -35.58 0.77
C ILE A 487 -0.12 -36.15 0.24
N GLY A 488 -0.12 -37.41 -0.21
CA GLY A 488 1.10 -38.11 -0.67
C GLY A 488 2.11 -38.45 0.43
N VAL A 489 1.84 -38.08 1.68
CA VAL A 489 2.71 -38.30 2.83
C VAL A 489 1.90 -38.67 4.07
N LYS A 490 2.54 -39.38 5.01
CA LYS A 490 2.01 -39.51 6.36
C LYS A 490 1.95 -38.11 7.01
N ARG A 491 0.77 -37.76 7.53
CA ARG A 491 0.52 -36.44 8.16
C ARG A 491 1.47 -36.19 9.33
N ASP A 492 2.25 -35.11 9.26
CA ASP A 492 3.20 -34.70 10.29
C ASP A 492 3.13 -33.17 10.53
N TYR A 493 2.47 -32.80 11.62
CA TYR A 493 2.31 -31.39 11.99
C TYR A 493 3.62 -30.71 12.41
N LYS A 494 4.67 -31.43 12.82
CA LYS A 494 5.97 -30.84 13.16
C LYS A 494 6.71 -30.42 11.90
N GLN A 495 6.67 -31.25 10.86
CA GLN A 495 7.22 -30.90 9.55
C GLN A 495 6.40 -29.79 8.88
N ALA A 496 5.07 -29.85 8.94
CA ALA A 496 4.21 -28.75 8.48
C ALA A 496 4.57 -27.41 9.14
N LEU A 497 4.69 -27.40 10.48
CA LEU A 497 5.09 -26.21 11.24
C LEU A 497 6.47 -25.68 10.81
N LYS A 498 7.46 -26.56 10.62
CA LYS A 498 8.81 -26.19 10.15
C LYS A 498 8.74 -25.47 8.80
N TYR A 499 8.06 -26.06 7.82
CA TYR A 499 8.00 -25.49 6.46
C TYR A 499 7.12 -24.25 6.37
N PHE A 500 6.01 -24.16 7.12
CA PHE A 500 5.23 -22.93 7.20
C PHE A 500 5.97 -21.80 7.91
N ASN A 501 6.77 -22.09 8.96
CA ASN A 501 7.63 -21.08 9.59
C ASN A 501 8.64 -20.49 8.60
N LEU A 502 9.34 -21.35 7.84
CA LEU A 502 10.29 -20.90 6.79
C LEU A 502 9.58 -20.03 5.73
N ALA A 503 8.44 -20.49 5.20
CA ALA A 503 7.67 -19.73 4.21
C ALA A 503 7.09 -18.41 4.78
N SER A 504 6.82 -18.33 6.09
CA SER A 504 6.39 -17.11 6.78
C SER A 504 7.53 -16.10 7.00
N GLN A 505 8.77 -16.57 7.21
CA GLN A 505 9.95 -15.71 7.29
C GLN A 505 10.22 -15.00 5.95
N ALA A 506 9.93 -15.68 4.83
CA ALA A 506 9.91 -15.09 3.50
C ALA A 506 8.60 -14.30 3.18
N GLY A 507 7.72 -14.10 4.17
CA GLY A 507 6.58 -13.19 4.08
C GLY A 507 5.31 -13.73 3.42
N HIS A 508 5.22 -15.02 3.11
CA HIS A 508 4.12 -15.59 2.30
C HIS A 508 2.77 -15.59 3.02
N ILE A 509 1.73 -15.05 2.36
CA ILE A 509 0.38 -14.85 2.92
C ILE A 509 -0.23 -16.16 3.42
N LEU A 510 -0.25 -17.19 2.57
CA LEU A 510 -0.82 -18.51 2.92
C LEU A 510 -0.02 -19.24 4.01
N ALA A 511 1.26 -18.89 4.24
CA ALA A 511 2.04 -19.47 5.33
C ALA A 511 1.58 -18.89 6.68
N PHE A 512 1.44 -17.55 6.77
CA PHE A 512 0.84 -16.90 7.93
C PHE A 512 -0.59 -17.42 8.20
N TYR A 513 -1.40 -17.61 7.16
CA TYR A 513 -2.75 -18.18 7.27
C TYR A 513 -2.75 -19.59 7.89
N ASN A 514 -1.91 -20.50 7.38
CA ASN A 514 -1.81 -21.86 7.89
C ASN A 514 -1.27 -21.89 9.33
N LEU A 515 -0.26 -21.07 9.67
CA LEU A 515 0.24 -20.92 11.05
C LEU A 515 -0.84 -20.38 11.99
N ALA A 516 -1.61 -19.37 11.57
CA ALA A 516 -2.71 -18.81 12.35
C ALA A 516 -3.79 -19.88 12.63
N GLN A 517 -4.15 -20.66 11.60
CA GLN A 517 -5.09 -21.77 11.71
C GLN A 517 -4.58 -22.89 12.63
N MET A 518 -3.26 -23.18 12.63
CA MET A 518 -2.62 -24.10 13.58
C MET A 518 -2.66 -23.57 15.02
N HIS A 519 -2.30 -22.30 15.26
CA HIS A 519 -2.35 -21.68 16.60
C HIS A 519 -3.77 -21.49 17.14
N ALA A 520 -4.76 -21.23 16.27
CA ALA A 520 -6.16 -21.10 16.67
C ALA A 520 -6.78 -22.44 17.12
N THR A 521 -6.37 -23.54 16.49
CA THR A 521 -6.92 -24.89 16.79
C THR A 521 -6.08 -25.70 17.77
N GLY A 522 -4.79 -25.42 17.89
CA GLY A 522 -3.84 -26.26 18.63
C GLY A 522 -3.37 -27.50 17.86
N THR A 523 -3.41 -27.49 16.53
CA THR A 523 -2.87 -28.61 15.72
C THR A 523 -1.35 -28.48 15.58
N GLY A 524 -0.60 -29.38 16.22
CA GLY A 524 0.87 -29.42 16.18
C GLY A 524 1.60 -28.42 17.09
N VAL A 525 0.90 -27.39 17.56
CA VAL A 525 1.37 -26.36 18.50
C VAL A 525 0.37 -26.23 19.66
N MET A 526 0.79 -25.65 20.78
CA MET A 526 -0.17 -25.25 21.81
C MET A 526 -1.11 -24.17 21.27
N ARG A 527 -2.40 -24.27 21.56
CA ARG A 527 -3.39 -23.26 21.17
C ARG A 527 -3.02 -21.92 21.80
N SER A 528 -2.93 -20.88 20.98
CA SER A 528 -2.62 -19.51 21.38
C SER A 528 -3.51 -18.58 20.58
N CYS A 529 -4.51 -17.99 21.24
CA CYS A 529 -5.39 -17.01 20.58
C CYS A 529 -4.60 -15.76 20.16
N HIS A 530 -3.70 -15.27 21.01
CA HIS A 530 -2.93 -14.04 20.78
C HIS A 530 -2.14 -14.11 19.48
N THR A 531 -1.24 -15.09 19.35
CA THR A 531 -0.45 -15.27 18.12
C THR A 531 -1.32 -15.63 16.91
N ALA A 532 -2.43 -16.36 17.09
CA ALA A 532 -3.36 -16.62 15.98
C ALA A 532 -4.02 -15.33 15.44
N VAL A 533 -4.41 -14.39 16.33
CA VAL A 533 -4.97 -13.10 15.91
C VAL A 533 -3.92 -12.24 15.23
N GLU A 534 -2.68 -12.19 15.74
CA GLU A 534 -1.58 -11.45 15.10
C GLU A 534 -1.28 -11.97 13.69
N LEU A 535 -1.20 -13.30 13.53
CA LEU A 535 -0.97 -13.94 12.23
C LEU A 535 -2.16 -13.75 11.27
N PHE A 536 -3.41 -13.86 11.74
CA PHE A 536 -4.57 -13.56 10.90
C PHE A 536 -4.69 -12.07 10.54
N LYS A 537 -4.33 -11.14 11.44
CA LYS A 537 -4.25 -9.70 11.15
C LYS A 537 -3.21 -9.42 10.05
N ASN A 538 -2.04 -10.03 10.17
CA ASN A 538 -0.94 -9.98 9.19
C ASN A 538 -1.39 -10.46 7.78
N VAL A 539 -2.27 -11.47 7.72
CA VAL A 539 -2.96 -11.90 6.48
C VAL A 539 -3.98 -10.86 6.01
N CYS A 540 -4.89 -10.41 6.87
CA CYS A 540 -5.96 -9.46 6.52
C CYS A 540 -5.42 -8.11 5.99
N GLU A 541 -4.27 -7.66 6.49
CA GLU A 541 -3.59 -6.47 5.99
C GLU A 541 -3.04 -6.58 4.55
N ARG A 542 -3.12 -7.76 3.92
CA ARG A 542 -2.71 -7.98 2.52
C ARG A 542 -3.88 -8.22 1.56
N GLY A 543 -5.12 -8.07 2.02
CA GLY A 543 -6.27 -8.06 1.11
C GLY A 543 -6.28 -6.84 0.19
N ARG A 544 -7.03 -6.88 -0.91
CA ARG A 544 -7.02 -5.87 -1.98
C ARG A 544 -7.32 -4.43 -1.51
N TRP A 545 -8.07 -4.26 -0.41
CA TRP A 545 -8.28 -2.96 0.24
C TRP A 545 -6.99 -2.26 0.73
N SER A 546 -5.88 -3.00 0.89
CA SER A 546 -4.57 -2.44 1.23
C SER A 546 -4.00 -1.53 0.13
N GLU A 547 -4.47 -1.64 -1.13
CA GLU A 547 -4.15 -0.73 -2.24
C GLU A 547 -4.39 0.75 -1.88
N ARG A 548 -5.34 1.02 -0.96
CA ARG A 548 -5.61 2.37 -0.47
C ARG A 548 -4.44 3.02 0.29
N LEU A 549 -3.45 2.26 0.77
CA LEU A 549 -2.19 2.82 1.26
C LEU A 549 -1.45 3.56 0.15
N MET A 550 -1.42 3.00 -1.06
CA MET A 550 -0.74 3.59 -2.21
C MET A 550 -1.51 4.79 -2.77
N THR A 551 -2.85 4.76 -2.76
CA THR A 551 -3.65 5.93 -3.18
C THR A 551 -3.57 7.08 -2.18
N ALA A 552 -3.58 6.80 -0.87
CA ALA A 552 -3.40 7.83 0.16
C ALA A 552 -2.01 8.48 0.08
N TYR A 553 -0.98 7.67 -0.18
CA TYR A 553 0.38 8.14 -0.43
C TYR A 553 0.49 9.00 -1.69
N ALA A 554 -0.18 8.61 -2.78
CA ALA A 554 -0.25 9.40 -4.00
C ALA A 554 -0.95 10.75 -3.78
N SER A 555 -2.11 10.78 -3.09
CA SER A 555 -2.79 12.02 -2.72
C SER A 555 -1.91 12.93 -1.88
N PHE A 556 -1.16 12.40 -0.91
CA PHE A 556 -0.21 13.15 -0.11
C PHE A 556 0.90 13.79 -0.97
N LYS A 557 1.53 13.02 -1.88
CA LYS A 557 2.55 13.56 -2.79
C LYS A 557 2.01 14.49 -3.89
N GLU A 558 0.72 14.41 -4.21
CA GLU A 558 0.02 15.41 -5.05
C GLU A 558 -0.33 16.71 -4.28
N GLY A 559 -0.12 16.75 -2.95
CA GLY A 559 -0.46 17.89 -2.10
C GLY A 559 -1.92 17.92 -1.62
N ASP A 560 -2.71 16.85 -1.87
CA ASP A 560 -4.06 16.70 -1.32
C ASP A 560 -4.02 15.89 0.00
N SER A 561 -3.45 16.53 1.02
CA SER A 561 -3.37 16.00 2.38
C SER A 561 -4.76 15.76 3.01
N ASN A 562 -5.81 16.45 2.55
CA ASN A 562 -7.18 16.21 3.02
C ASN A 562 -7.72 14.84 2.55
N SER A 563 -7.61 14.54 1.26
CA SER A 563 -7.95 13.22 0.73
C SER A 563 -7.06 12.12 1.32
N ALA A 564 -5.76 12.38 1.46
CA ALA A 564 -4.81 11.44 2.08
C ALA A 564 -5.20 11.09 3.54
N VAL A 565 -5.46 12.08 4.38
CA VAL A 565 -5.85 11.88 5.80
C VAL A 565 -7.12 11.04 5.91
N ILE A 566 -8.14 11.29 5.08
CA ILE A 566 -9.41 10.54 5.15
C ILE A 566 -9.25 9.09 4.66
N GLN A 567 -8.40 8.85 3.67
CA GLN A 567 -8.03 7.50 3.24
C GLN A 567 -7.22 6.76 4.31
N TYR A 568 -6.21 7.40 4.92
CA TYR A 568 -5.44 6.82 6.02
C TYR A 568 -6.28 6.61 7.29
N LEU A 569 -7.24 7.48 7.61
CA LEU A 569 -8.16 7.31 8.74
C LEU A 569 -8.96 6.01 8.65
N LEU A 570 -9.43 5.63 7.45
CA LEU A 570 -10.15 4.36 7.24
C LEU A 570 -9.23 3.14 7.48
N LEU A 571 -7.96 3.24 7.07
CA LEU A 571 -6.96 2.19 7.29
C LEU A 571 -6.52 2.12 8.76
N ALA A 572 -6.45 3.28 9.43
CA ALA A 572 -6.15 3.38 10.86
C ALA A 572 -7.25 2.76 11.74
N GLU A 573 -8.52 2.87 11.33
CA GLU A 573 -9.67 2.18 11.95
C GLU A 573 -9.69 0.67 11.67
N GLN A 574 -9.20 0.22 10.51
CA GLN A 574 -8.98 -1.22 10.21
C GLN A 574 -7.82 -1.84 11.01
N GLY A 575 -7.00 -1.02 11.68
CA GLY A 575 -5.90 -1.47 12.54
C GLY A 575 -4.51 -1.47 11.89
N TYR A 576 -4.32 -0.86 10.72
CA TYR A 576 -2.99 -0.69 10.13
C TYR A 576 -2.15 0.28 10.97
N GLU A 577 -1.04 -0.17 11.53
CA GLU A 577 -0.11 0.66 12.35
C GLU A 577 0.46 1.83 11.53
N VAL A 578 0.98 1.56 10.33
CA VAL A 578 1.51 2.58 9.41
C VAL A 578 0.46 3.63 9.03
N ALA A 579 -0.82 3.26 8.92
CA ALA A 579 -1.86 4.25 8.68
C ALA A 579 -2.16 5.11 9.92
N GLN A 580 -2.01 4.55 11.13
CA GLN A 580 -2.15 5.30 12.37
C GLN A 580 -1.00 6.30 12.56
N SER A 581 0.24 5.91 12.27
CA SER A 581 1.36 6.87 12.27
C SER A 581 1.21 7.95 11.20
N ASN A 582 0.73 7.61 10.00
CA ASN A 582 0.58 8.58 8.92
C ASN A 582 -0.57 9.58 9.19
N VAL A 583 -1.70 9.15 9.76
CA VAL A 583 -2.73 10.09 10.27
C VAL A 583 -2.14 11.01 11.34
N ALA A 584 -1.42 10.44 12.32
CA ALA A 584 -0.89 11.23 13.41
C ALA A 584 0.15 12.27 12.95
N PHE A 585 0.99 11.91 11.97
CA PHE A 585 1.99 12.78 11.36
C PHE A 585 1.36 13.96 10.59
N ILE A 586 0.41 13.71 9.68
CA ILE A 586 -0.21 14.80 8.90
C ILE A 586 -1.05 15.72 9.80
N LEU A 587 -1.59 15.21 10.91
CA LEU A 587 -2.25 16.04 11.93
C LEU A 587 -1.26 16.80 12.84
N ASP A 588 -0.03 16.32 13.03
CA ASP A 588 1.09 17.03 13.68
C ASP A 588 1.48 18.29 12.86
N GLN A 589 1.40 18.17 11.53
CA GLN A 589 1.71 19.22 10.56
C GLN A 589 0.49 20.13 10.29
N THR A 590 0.19 21.05 11.21
CA THR A 590 -1.02 21.88 11.20
C THR A 590 -1.27 22.73 9.95
N GLU A 591 -0.27 22.94 9.10
CA GLU A 591 -0.42 23.69 7.84
C GLU A 591 -1.00 22.83 6.68
N GLU A 592 -0.97 21.49 6.79
CA GLU A 592 -1.28 20.61 5.66
C GLU A 592 -2.75 20.16 5.56
N ALA A 593 -3.43 19.88 6.67
CA ALA A 593 -4.76 19.23 6.66
C ALA A 593 -5.83 19.99 7.45
N ASN A 594 -6.68 20.73 6.75
CA ASN A 594 -7.73 21.59 7.32
C ASN A 594 -9.11 20.89 7.44
N ILE A 595 -9.13 19.66 7.97
CA ILE A 595 -10.37 18.86 8.15
C ILE A 595 -11.03 19.09 9.52
N PHE A 596 -10.22 19.26 10.56
CA PHE A 596 -10.68 19.39 11.96
C PHE A 596 -10.39 20.80 12.49
N SER A 597 -11.02 21.18 13.60
CA SER A 597 -10.66 22.42 14.30
C SER A 597 -9.32 22.24 15.03
N GLU A 598 -8.52 23.30 15.12
CA GLU A 598 -7.19 23.31 15.75
C GLU A 598 -7.19 22.65 17.15
N ASN A 599 -8.23 22.94 17.94
CA ASN A 599 -8.46 22.39 19.28
C ASN A 599 -8.68 20.87 19.31
N GLU A 600 -9.16 20.28 18.21
CA GLU A 600 -9.37 18.83 18.08
C GLU A 600 -8.19 18.10 17.42
N THR A 601 -7.40 18.80 16.60
CA THR A 601 -6.30 18.21 15.81
C THR A 601 -5.27 17.49 16.68
N TYR A 602 -4.69 18.15 17.69
CA TYR A 602 -3.70 17.52 18.57
C TYR A 602 -4.25 16.34 19.39
N PRO A 603 -5.43 16.42 20.06
CA PRO A 603 -6.03 15.24 20.71
C PRO A 603 -6.29 14.06 19.77
N ARG A 604 -6.59 14.33 18.49
CA ARG A 604 -6.75 13.28 17.46
C ARG A 604 -5.39 12.69 17.05
N ALA A 605 -4.36 13.51 16.84
CA ALA A 605 -3.00 13.04 16.58
C ALA A 605 -2.48 12.16 17.74
N LEU A 606 -2.66 12.61 18.99
CA LEU A 606 -2.33 11.88 20.22
C LEU A 606 -3.00 10.50 20.29
N LEU A 607 -4.30 10.41 19.96
CA LEU A 607 -5.03 9.15 19.88
C LEU A 607 -4.43 8.19 18.82
N HIS A 608 -4.01 8.71 17.67
CA HIS A 608 -3.42 7.91 16.60
C HIS A 608 -1.98 7.49 16.90
N TRP A 609 -1.15 8.36 17.50
CA TRP A 609 0.16 7.99 18.07
C TRP A 609 0.02 6.91 19.15
N THR A 610 -0.98 7.02 20.03
CA THR A 610 -1.27 6.02 21.08
C THR A 610 -1.56 4.64 20.48
N ARG A 611 -2.38 4.59 19.42
CA ARG A 611 -2.70 3.34 18.71
C ARG A 611 -1.46 2.74 18.02
N ALA A 612 -0.65 3.53 17.33
CA ALA A 612 0.57 3.07 16.66
C ALA A 612 1.62 2.55 17.67
N ALA A 613 1.83 3.28 18.76
CA ALA A 613 2.72 2.89 19.86
C ALA A 613 2.27 1.58 20.52
N ALA A 614 0.96 1.39 20.74
CA ALA A 614 0.40 0.16 21.28
C ALA A 614 0.62 -1.06 20.36
N GLN A 615 0.71 -0.84 19.04
CA GLN A 615 1.08 -1.87 18.06
C GLN A 615 2.60 -2.07 17.90
N GLY A 616 3.42 -1.41 18.73
CA GLY A 616 4.87 -1.61 18.79
C GLY A 616 5.71 -0.60 17.99
N TYR A 617 5.11 0.44 17.41
CA TYR A 617 5.91 1.46 16.72
C TYR A 617 6.67 2.34 17.75
N THR A 618 7.99 2.35 17.64
CA THR A 618 8.91 2.99 18.61
C THR A 618 8.97 4.50 18.48
N VAL A 619 9.03 5.06 17.26
CA VAL A 619 9.06 6.52 17.07
C VAL A 619 7.72 7.14 17.53
N ALA A 620 6.60 6.44 17.35
CA ALA A 620 5.32 6.82 17.97
C ALA A 620 5.41 6.91 19.51
N ARG A 621 6.19 6.05 20.18
CA ARG A 621 6.42 6.15 21.64
C ARG A 621 7.25 7.39 22.00
N ILE A 622 8.20 7.79 21.16
CA ILE A 622 8.94 9.05 21.34
C ILE A 622 7.98 10.23 21.20
N LYS A 623 7.18 10.27 20.13
CA LYS A 623 6.15 11.30 19.90
C LYS A 623 5.11 11.40 21.02
N LEU A 624 4.70 10.28 21.64
CA LEU A 624 3.88 10.31 22.87
C LEU A 624 4.61 10.99 24.04
N GLY A 625 5.89 10.69 24.21
CA GLY A 625 6.74 11.38 25.19
C GLY A 625 6.80 12.88 24.94
N ASP A 626 7.01 13.29 23.68
CA ASP A 626 7.04 14.70 23.27
C ASP A 626 5.67 15.37 23.55
N TYR A 627 4.56 14.73 23.20
CA TYR A 627 3.20 15.24 23.43
C TYR A 627 2.89 15.47 24.92
N HIS A 628 3.24 14.53 25.79
CA HIS A 628 3.07 14.68 27.23
C HIS A 628 4.07 15.67 27.85
N PHE A 629 5.27 15.82 27.27
CA PHE A 629 6.27 16.80 27.69
C PHE A 629 5.88 18.25 27.34
N TYR A 630 5.31 18.49 26.16
CA TYR A 630 4.93 19.83 25.69
C TYR A 630 3.46 20.20 25.99
N GLY A 631 2.59 19.23 26.28
CA GLY A 631 1.16 19.47 26.49
C GLY A 631 0.34 19.55 25.18
N TYR A 632 0.71 18.77 24.17
CA TYR A 632 0.02 18.78 22.88
C TYR A 632 -1.27 17.94 22.94
N GLY A 633 -2.42 18.60 23.07
CA GLY A 633 -3.73 17.95 23.18
C GLY A 633 -3.96 17.21 24.51
N THR A 634 -3.10 17.42 25.49
CA THR A 634 -3.11 16.85 26.85
C THR A 634 -2.53 17.87 27.82
N ASP A 635 -2.84 17.76 29.11
CA ASP A 635 -2.07 18.45 30.15
C ASP A 635 -0.61 17.96 30.15
N VAL A 636 0.32 18.82 30.59
CA VAL A 636 1.76 18.52 30.68
C VAL A 636 2.02 17.51 31.80
N ASP A 637 2.55 16.34 31.44
CA ASP A 637 2.88 15.24 32.35
C ASP A 637 4.28 14.69 32.06
N TYR A 638 5.25 15.14 32.84
CA TYR A 638 6.64 14.70 32.75
C TYR A 638 6.85 13.26 33.24
N GLU A 639 5.99 12.71 34.10
CA GLU A 639 6.13 11.33 34.59
C GLU A 639 5.73 10.35 33.48
N THR A 640 4.58 10.59 32.83
CA THR A 640 4.13 9.82 31.67
C THR A 640 5.09 9.99 30.48
N ALA A 641 5.63 11.19 30.24
CA ALA A 641 6.65 11.40 29.20
C ALA A 641 7.91 10.53 29.41
N VAL A 642 8.43 10.46 30.64
CA VAL A 642 9.59 9.60 30.97
C VAL A 642 9.27 8.11 30.78
N ILE A 643 8.07 7.66 31.15
CA ILE A 643 7.63 6.27 30.90
C ILE A 643 7.66 5.96 29.40
N HIS A 644 7.19 6.87 28.56
CA HIS A 644 7.21 6.70 27.10
C HIS A 644 8.62 6.68 26.49
N TYR A 645 9.50 7.63 26.84
CA TYR A 645 10.89 7.62 26.37
C TYR A 645 11.67 6.40 26.87
N ARG A 646 11.41 5.95 28.10
CA ARG A 646 12.01 4.73 28.66
C ARG A 646 11.59 3.49 27.88
N LEU A 647 10.30 3.33 27.59
CA LEU A 647 9.81 2.20 26.79
C LEU A 647 10.31 2.26 25.34
N ALA A 648 10.57 3.44 24.77
CA ALA A 648 11.18 3.56 23.45
C ALA A 648 12.68 3.17 23.44
N SER A 649 13.45 3.62 24.43
CA SER A 649 14.87 3.28 24.56
C SER A 649 15.11 1.81 24.91
N GLU A 650 14.29 1.20 25.78
CA GLU A 650 14.37 -0.24 26.09
C GLU A 650 13.98 -1.14 24.89
N GLN A 651 13.23 -0.64 23.90
CA GLN A 651 12.80 -1.42 22.73
C GLN A 651 13.79 -1.43 21.56
N GLN A 652 14.46 -0.30 21.27
CA GLN A 652 15.33 -0.17 20.10
C GLN A 652 16.63 0.64 20.36
N HIS A 653 16.91 1.05 21.60
CA HIS A 653 18.04 1.92 21.95
C HIS A 653 18.07 3.24 21.14
N GLY A 654 16.90 3.74 20.72
CA GLY A 654 16.80 4.92 19.85
C GLY A 654 17.47 6.16 20.46
N ALA A 655 18.43 6.75 19.74
CA ALA A 655 19.28 7.82 20.24
C ALA A 655 18.51 9.05 20.74
N GLN A 656 17.42 9.45 20.07
CA GLN A 656 16.54 10.54 20.53
C GLN A 656 15.86 10.23 21.86
N ALA A 657 15.40 8.98 22.08
CA ALA A 657 14.78 8.58 23.34
C ALA A 657 15.81 8.59 24.49
N LEU A 658 17.03 8.13 24.23
CA LEU A 658 18.15 8.19 25.18
C LEU A 658 18.55 9.64 25.49
N PHE A 659 18.65 10.51 24.48
CA PHE A 659 18.95 11.92 24.65
C PHE A 659 17.86 12.65 25.47
N ASN A 660 16.58 12.40 25.17
CA ASN A 660 15.47 12.96 25.93
C ASN A 660 15.50 12.49 27.39
N LEU A 661 15.75 11.20 27.67
CA LEU A 661 15.95 10.71 29.05
C LEU A 661 17.14 11.39 29.76
N GLY A 662 18.25 11.60 29.04
CA GLY A 662 19.40 12.36 29.53
C GLY A 662 19.01 13.79 29.95
N TYR A 663 18.21 14.47 29.14
CA TYR A 663 17.68 15.79 29.45
C TYR A 663 16.72 15.80 30.66
N MET A 664 15.82 14.82 30.75
CA MET A 664 14.90 14.69 31.90
C MET A 664 15.67 14.47 33.21
N HIS A 665 16.75 13.68 33.19
CA HIS A 665 17.64 13.49 34.34
C HIS A 665 18.54 14.70 34.64
N GLU A 666 18.95 15.47 33.63
CA GLU A 666 19.67 16.74 33.83
C GLU A 666 18.80 17.77 34.57
N LYS A 667 17.51 17.85 34.21
CA LYS A 667 16.58 18.86 34.74
C LYS A 667 15.78 18.42 35.95
N GLY A 668 15.64 17.12 36.19
CA GLY A 668 14.77 16.59 37.24
C GLY A 668 13.27 16.74 36.91
N LEU A 669 12.90 16.58 35.64
CA LEU A 669 11.51 16.69 35.16
C LEU A 669 10.84 15.31 35.22
N GLY A 670 9.80 15.16 36.04
CA GLY A 670 9.09 13.87 36.25
C GLY A 670 9.91 12.79 36.97
N ILE A 671 11.20 13.01 37.20
CA ILE A 671 12.14 12.10 37.88
C ILE A 671 13.13 12.89 38.73
N LYS A 672 13.75 12.22 39.71
CA LYS A 672 14.83 12.82 40.49
C LYS A 672 16.00 13.19 39.57
N GLN A 673 16.50 14.41 39.72
CA GLN A 673 17.71 14.88 39.03
C GLN A 673 18.91 13.99 39.36
N ASP A 674 19.62 13.54 38.33
CA ASP A 674 20.86 12.75 38.46
C ASP A 674 21.78 13.07 37.27
N ILE A 675 22.83 13.85 37.55
CA ILE A 675 23.78 14.34 36.54
C ILE A 675 24.67 13.20 36.00
N HIS A 676 24.96 12.17 36.80
CA HIS A 676 25.77 11.04 36.35
C HIS A 676 24.99 10.13 35.42
N LEU A 677 23.72 9.88 35.75
CA LEU A 677 22.81 9.12 34.90
C LEU A 677 22.44 9.90 33.63
N ALA A 678 22.27 11.23 33.71
CA ALA A 678 22.12 12.10 32.55
C ALA A 678 23.31 11.99 31.59
N LYS A 679 24.55 12.11 32.10
CA LYS A 679 25.77 11.93 31.30
C LYS A 679 25.78 10.56 30.61
N ARG A 680 25.49 9.49 31.37
CA ARG A 680 25.46 8.12 30.82
C ARG A 680 24.43 7.96 29.69
N PHE A 681 23.24 8.55 29.82
CA PHE A 681 22.24 8.51 28.75
C PHE A 681 22.66 9.30 27.52
N TYR A 682 23.36 10.43 27.68
CA TYR A 682 23.97 11.14 26.55
C TYR A 682 25.09 10.31 25.89
N ASP A 683 25.99 9.70 26.68
CA ASP A 683 27.05 8.80 26.16
C ASP A 683 26.42 7.66 25.32
N MET A 684 25.42 6.97 25.87
CA MET A 684 24.67 5.91 25.17
C MET A 684 23.93 6.41 23.92
N ALA A 685 23.48 7.66 23.88
CA ALA A 685 22.84 8.23 22.68
C ALA A 685 23.84 8.42 21.53
N ALA A 686 25.09 8.83 21.83
CA ALA A 686 26.17 8.96 20.84
C ALA A 686 26.74 7.61 20.38
N GLU A 687 26.66 6.57 21.21
CA GLU A 687 26.93 5.18 20.81
C GLU A 687 25.81 4.62 19.90
N ALA A 688 24.57 5.07 20.07
CA ALA A 688 23.40 4.54 19.35
C ALA A 688 23.18 5.11 17.94
N SER A 689 23.65 6.32 17.62
CA SER A 689 23.64 6.88 16.27
C SER A 689 24.79 7.87 16.04
N PRO A 690 25.43 7.88 14.85
CA PRO A 690 26.41 8.90 14.49
C PRO A 690 25.80 10.32 14.49
N ASP A 691 24.55 10.47 14.08
CA ASP A 691 23.86 11.77 13.97
C ASP A 691 23.67 12.43 15.35
N ALA A 692 23.57 11.61 16.40
CA ALA A 692 23.43 12.06 17.78
C ALA A 692 24.76 12.55 18.40
N GLN A 693 25.92 12.27 17.80
CA GLN A 693 27.23 12.61 18.38
C GLN A 693 27.42 14.11 18.56
N VAL A 694 27.02 14.94 17.58
CA VAL A 694 27.17 16.41 17.66
C VAL A 694 26.20 17.03 18.69
N PRO A 695 24.89 16.70 18.70
CA PRO A 695 23.98 17.09 19.80
C PRO A 695 24.45 16.65 21.19
N VAL A 696 24.94 15.41 21.33
CA VAL A 696 25.49 14.89 22.60
C VAL A 696 26.73 15.65 23.03
N PHE A 697 27.68 15.90 22.13
CA PHE A 697 28.89 16.65 22.45
C PHE A 697 28.57 18.06 22.97
N LEU A 698 27.63 18.75 22.33
CA LEU A 698 27.16 20.07 22.78
C LEU A 698 26.43 20.00 24.15
N ALA A 699 25.61 18.97 24.36
CA ALA A 699 24.94 18.75 25.65
C ALA A 699 25.94 18.45 26.79
N LEU A 700 26.96 17.63 26.53
CA LEU A 700 28.04 17.31 27.47
C LEU A 700 28.95 18.52 27.76
N CYS A 701 29.28 19.32 26.74
CA CYS A 701 30.02 20.58 26.94
C CYS A 701 29.22 21.58 27.79
N LYS A 702 27.92 21.72 27.54
CA LYS A 702 27.00 22.50 28.40
C LYS A 702 26.97 21.96 29.83
N LEU A 703 26.88 20.64 30.01
CA LEU A 703 26.82 20.00 31.32
C LEU A 703 28.11 20.21 32.11
N GLY A 704 29.27 20.04 31.47
CA GLY A 704 30.59 20.32 32.05
C GLY A 704 30.77 21.80 32.42
N LEU A 705 30.31 22.72 31.56
CA LEU A 705 30.34 24.16 31.85
C LEU A 705 29.47 24.49 33.06
N MET A 706 28.21 24.02 33.11
CA MET A 706 27.31 24.23 34.24
C MET A 706 27.89 23.65 35.55
N TYR A 707 28.45 22.45 35.51
CA TYR A 707 29.12 21.83 36.66
C TYR A 707 30.35 22.64 37.10
N SER A 708 31.17 23.15 36.17
CA SER A 708 32.33 23.99 36.50
C SER A 708 31.94 25.34 37.13
N VAL A 709 30.85 25.95 36.68
CA VAL A 709 30.32 27.20 37.25
C VAL A 709 29.75 26.96 38.66
N GLN A 710 29.03 25.86 38.86
CA GLN A 710 28.54 25.48 40.19
C GLN A 710 29.69 25.15 41.14
N TYR A 711 30.70 24.39 40.68
CA TYR A 711 31.89 24.07 41.47
C TYR A 711 32.68 25.32 41.87
N LEU A 712 32.81 26.31 40.98
CA LEU A 712 33.40 27.62 41.30
C LEU A 712 32.55 28.41 42.31
N HIS A 713 31.23 28.36 42.20
CA HIS A 713 30.33 28.99 43.17
C HIS A 713 30.47 28.36 44.57
N ASP A 714 30.41 27.04 44.64
CA ASP A 714 30.47 26.26 45.89
C ASP A 714 31.88 26.29 46.54
N LEU A 715 32.91 26.66 45.78
CA LEU A 715 34.26 26.98 46.28
C LEU A 715 34.39 28.34 46.99
N ASN A 716 33.32 29.16 47.06
CA ASN A 716 33.35 30.49 47.68
C ASN A 716 34.53 31.35 47.19
N VAL A 717 34.62 31.62 45.87
CA VAL A 717 35.76 32.37 45.30
C VAL A 717 35.94 33.78 45.92
N SER A 718 34.90 34.33 46.58
CA SER A 718 35.00 35.54 47.40
C SER A 718 35.94 35.38 48.61
N ASP A 719 35.91 34.24 49.30
CA ASP A 719 36.76 33.97 50.46
C ASP A 719 38.19 33.64 49.99
N LEU A 720 38.32 32.95 48.85
CA LEU A 720 39.63 32.67 48.25
C LEU A 720 40.31 33.95 47.73
N LEU A 721 39.59 34.84 47.05
CA LEU A 721 40.13 36.11 46.54
C LEU A 721 40.39 37.15 47.64
N THR A 722 39.72 37.07 48.80
CA THR A 722 40.02 37.95 49.95
C THR A 722 41.17 37.43 50.82
N GLN A 723 41.63 36.19 50.62
CA GLN A 723 42.86 35.67 51.24
C GLN A 723 44.12 35.87 50.39
N VAL A 724 43.99 36.30 49.13
CA VAL A 724 45.12 36.61 48.24
C VAL A 724 45.33 38.12 48.18
N ASP A 725 46.10 38.65 49.14
CA ASP A 725 46.67 40.00 49.05
C ASP A 725 47.68 40.05 47.88
N LEU A 726 47.21 40.48 46.72
CA LEU A 726 48.01 40.58 45.49
C LEU A 726 49.24 41.49 45.68
N ASP A 727 49.09 42.57 46.45
CA ASP A 727 50.17 43.49 46.85
C ASP A 727 51.30 42.78 47.61
N GLN A 728 50.97 41.74 48.39
CA GLN A 728 51.93 40.97 49.18
C GLN A 728 52.57 39.81 48.39
N LEU A 729 51.87 39.27 47.39
CA LEU A 729 52.35 38.16 46.56
C LEU A 729 53.18 38.64 45.35
N LEU A 730 52.82 39.78 44.76
CA LEU A 730 53.35 40.27 43.48
C LEU A 730 53.89 41.71 43.53
N GLY A 731 53.72 42.40 44.67
CA GLY A 731 54.20 43.77 44.89
C GLY A 731 53.18 44.85 44.47
N PRO A 732 53.35 46.10 44.95
CA PRO A 732 52.38 47.18 44.82
C PRO A 732 52.28 47.80 43.40
N GLU A 733 52.99 47.24 42.41
CA GLU A 733 52.97 47.64 40.99
C GLU A 733 52.43 46.48 40.11
N TRP A 734 51.71 45.51 40.69
CA TRP A 734 51.18 44.36 39.95
C TRP A 734 50.18 44.76 38.86
N ASP A 735 49.47 45.87 39.04
CA ASP A 735 48.62 46.47 38.00
C ASP A 735 49.43 46.86 36.76
N LEU A 736 50.65 47.38 36.92
CA LEU A 736 51.56 47.72 35.83
C LEU A 736 52.01 46.47 35.04
N TYR A 737 52.32 45.38 35.74
CA TYR A 737 52.64 44.08 35.12
C TYR A 737 51.43 43.46 34.42
N LEU A 738 50.25 43.51 35.04
CA LEU A 738 49.01 43.03 34.46
C LEU A 738 48.63 43.82 33.19
N MET A 739 48.73 45.15 33.23
CA MET A 739 48.43 46.02 32.10
C MET A 739 49.43 45.86 30.95
N THR A 740 50.71 45.63 31.22
CA THR A 740 51.71 45.35 30.17
C THR A 740 51.51 43.98 29.52
N VAL A 741 51.14 42.93 30.29
CA VAL A 741 50.74 41.62 29.74
C VAL A 741 49.46 41.72 28.90
N ILE A 742 48.44 42.46 29.38
CA ILE A 742 47.21 42.70 28.61
C ILE A 742 47.50 43.50 27.33
N ALA A 743 48.39 44.49 27.36
CA ALA A 743 48.82 45.23 26.18
C ALA A 743 49.58 44.35 25.16
N LEU A 744 50.41 43.41 25.62
CA LEU A 744 51.07 42.42 24.77
C LEU A 744 50.08 41.41 24.16
N LEU A 745 49.09 40.95 24.92
CA LEU A 745 48.03 40.07 24.42
C LEU A 745 47.13 40.79 23.41
N LEU A 746 46.72 42.03 23.67
CA LEU A 746 45.99 42.84 22.69
C LEU A 746 46.84 43.15 21.46
N GLY A 747 48.12 43.49 21.64
CA GLY A 747 49.05 43.73 20.53
C GLY A 747 49.25 42.51 19.63
N THR A 748 49.40 41.32 20.22
CA THR A 748 49.51 40.06 19.47
C THR A 748 48.20 39.66 18.80
N VAL A 749 47.04 39.82 19.45
CA VAL A 749 45.72 39.58 18.83
C VAL A 749 45.45 40.56 17.68
N ILE A 750 45.81 41.83 17.82
CA ILE A 750 45.71 42.84 16.75
C ILE A 750 46.65 42.50 15.59
N ALA A 751 47.90 42.12 15.87
CA ALA A 751 48.85 41.68 14.84
C ALA A 751 48.37 40.39 14.14
N TYR A 752 47.72 39.47 14.86
CA TYR A 752 47.15 38.25 14.29
C TYR A 752 45.94 38.57 13.38
N ARG A 753 45.04 39.46 13.81
CA ARG A 753 43.95 39.98 12.94
C ARG A 753 44.48 40.74 11.73
N GLN A 754 45.53 41.54 11.86
CA GLN A 754 46.16 42.22 10.73
C GLN A 754 46.79 41.22 9.75
N ARG A 755 47.43 40.15 10.24
CA ARG A 755 47.89 39.04 9.40
C ARG A 755 46.74 38.32 8.69
N GLN A 756 45.62 38.06 9.38
CA GLN A 756 44.42 37.47 8.74
C GLN A 756 43.84 38.37 7.64
N HIS A 757 43.79 39.70 7.85
CA HIS A 757 43.37 40.64 6.80
C HIS A 757 44.37 40.75 5.64
N GLN A 758 45.66 40.53 5.87
CA GLN A 758 46.67 40.42 4.79
C GLN A 758 46.69 39.04 4.11
N ALA A 759 46.08 38.01 4.72
CA ALA A 759 45.91 36.67 4.16
C ALA A 759 44.59 36.50 3.40
N VAL A 760 43.80 37.56 3.21
CA VAL A 760 42.67 37.55 2.27
C VAL A 760 43.25 37.45 0.85
N PHE A 761 42.90 36.36 0.16
CA PHE A 761 43.32 36.10 -1.20
C PHE A 761 43.01 37.27 -2.14
N ARG A 762 43.95 37.58 -3.05
CA ARG A 762 43.57 38.19 -4.33
C ARG A 762 42.67 37.17 -5.06
N PRO A 763 41.55 37.58 -5.68
CA PRO A 763 40.84 36.69 -6.59
C PRO A 763 41.79 36.28 -7.73
N ALA A 764 41.74 35.01 -8.12
CA ALA A 764 42.41 34.56 -9.32
C ALA A 764 41.82 35.28 -10.55
N PRO A 765 42.61 35.53 -11.62
CA PRO A 765 42.04 35.92 -12.90
C PRO A 765 41.07 34.83 -13.38
N ALA A 766 39.98 35.25 -14.02
CA ALA A 766 38.99 34.31 -14.55
C ALA A 766 39.61 33.37 -15.60
N PRO A 767 39.14 32.11 -15.71
CA PRO A 767 39.52 31.24 -16.82
C PRO A 767 39.07 31.84 -18.15
N GLU A 768 39.82 31.57 -19.23
CA GLU A 768 39.44 32.01 -20.57
C GLU A 768 38.12 31.32 -21.01
N PRO A 769 37.24 32.03 -21.75
CA PRO A 769 36.01 31.43 -22.25
C PRO A 769 36.31 30.36 -23.31
N ALA A 770 35.73 29.17 -23.14
CA ALA A 770 35.75 28.15 -24.17
C ALA A 770 35.10 28.66 -25.48
N PRO A 771 35.62 28.30 -26.66
CA PRO A 771 35.10 28.78 -27.93
C PRO A 771 33.67 28.30 -28.16
N ALA A 772 32.85 29.17 -28.77
CA ALA A 772 31.44 28.88 -29.04
C ALA A 772 31.27 27.68 -30.01
N PRO A 773 30.21 26.87 -29.84
CA PRO A 773 29.92 25.76 -30.75
C PRO A 773 29.61 26.27 -32.15
N ALA A 774 30.05 25.54 -33.17
CA ALA A 774 29.77 25.83 -34.57
C ALA A 774 28.26 25.73 -34.88
N PRO A 775 27.73 26.52 -35.83
CA PRO A 775 26.32 26.51 -36.17
C PRO A 775 25.88 25.18 -36.79
N ALA A 776 24.62 24.80 -36.54
CA ALA A 776 24.05 23.55 -37.06
C ALA A 776 24.01 23.53 -38.60
N PRO A 777 24.33 22.38 -39.24
CA PRO A 777 24.21 22.25 -40.69
C PRO A 777 22.75 22.28 -41.13
N ALA A 778 22.43 23.11 -42.11
CA ALA A 778 21.09 23.18 -42.70
C ALA A 778 20.77 21.93 -43.54
N PRO A 779 19.51 21.45 -43.55
CA PRO A 779 19.14 20.25 -44.31
C PRO A 779 19.08 20.55 -45.82
N GLN A 780 19.67 19.67 -46.64
CA GLN A 780 19.48 19.67 -48.09
C GLN A 780 19.09 18.27 -48.61
N ARG A 781 18.35 18.26 -49.72
CA ARG A 781 17.75 17.06 -50.33
C ARG A 781 18.70 16.38 -51.33
N PRO A 782 18.48 15.10 -51.67
CA PRO A 782 19.48 14.26 -52.33
C PRO A 782 19.49 14.40 -53.87
N PRO A 783 20.64 14.16 -54.50
CA PRO A 783 20.75 13.65 -55.86
C PRO A 783 21.11 12.15 -55.89
N ALA A 784 20.92 11.53 -57.05
CA ALA A 784 21.39 10.18 -57.35
C ALA A 784 22.25 10.19 -58.63
N GLU A 785 22.83 9.03 -58.93
CA GLU A 785 23.41 8.61 -60.21
C GLU A 785 24.82 9.09 -60.67
N GLN A 786 25.58 8.06 -61.05
CA GLN A 786 26.43 7.92 -62.24
C GLN A 786 27.97 8.09 -62.20
N ALA A 787 28.57 7.08 -62.86
CA ALA A 787 29.89 7.00 -63.51
C ALA A 787 31.18 7.06 -62.67
N ALA A 788 31.95 5.96 -62.75
CA ALA A 788 33.39 5.94 -62.54
C ALA A 788 34.14 6.34 -63.82
N PRO A 789 35.47 6.57 -63.73
CA PRO A 789 36.36 5.97 -64.72
C PRO A 789 37.60 5.26 -64.11
N GLU A 790 37.94 4.15 -64.76
CA GLU A 790 39.25 3.45 -64.78
C GLU A 790 40.05 3.91 -66.03
N PRO A 791 41.30 3.47 -66.30
CA PRO A 791 42.43 3.08 -65.41
C PRO A 791 43.79 3.67 -65.93
N GLU A 792 44.87 2.85 -65.94
CA GLU A 792 46.26 3.02 -66.46
C GLU A 792 47.26 3.69 -65.47
N ALA A 793 48.26 2.96 -64.91
CA ALA A 793 49.54 2.43 -65.47
C ALA A 793 50.72 3.44 -65.28
N GLU A 794 52.00 3.10 -65.10
CA GLU A 794 52.80 1.85 -65.21
C GLU A 794 53.80 1.67 -64.03
N ALA A 795 54.54 0.54 -64.04
CA ALA A 795 55.92 0.27 -63.54
C ALA A 795 56.54 1.11 -62.36
N GLN A 796 57.26 0.50 -61.40
CA GLN A 796 58.28 -0.57 -61.52
C GLN A 796 58.27 -1.55 -60.33
#